data_AF-A0A1P8UVT6-F1
#
_entry.id   AF-A0A1P8UVT6-F1
#
_cell.length_a   1.000
_cell.length_b   1.000
_cell.length_c   1.000
_cell.angle_alpha   90.00
_cell.angle_beta   90.00
_cell.angle_gamma   90.00
#
_symmetry.space_group_name_H-M   'P 1'
#
loop_
_entity.id
_entity.type
_entity.pdbx_description
1 polymer ?
#
loop_
_entity_poly.entity_id
_entity_poly.type
_entity_poly.pdbx_seq_one_letter_code
_entity_poly.pdbx_strand_id
1 'polypeptide(L)'
;MPPFDPSAALGDMEDITGAFEIEVVARFDDILAGYWQRVIDFGSGPGTDNILLAQVENTSDMVFAIYQDGESHRVTASDVIVEGEVATWNIGVEPDGLMWIAKNGERLAEAPGVVPADTGRLNELLGESNWADDAPLEGAVLGIDVTNEGETADDGFLNAPENVAGAFRVDAAVRFDDVEGRAWQGVFDFADSAGTSSIALTQDGASNDMTFVIVQDGETHSITAEDAITEGEMAHWAVGVDPDGTMWMERDGERLAEGQGVVPADVARDDLSVGDATEAGGAAIDGVVLDLTVTQDGTPMPPEEPEEPVDPEEPVDPEGPVDPVPPEEPTVSDPPTEPGEPVAEDEIPQIDGAFRIDVTVRFDDLQGAYWQRVVDFGDGPNSNNIILGQIENTGDMMLEIWAEGEAHRVVAEGAIVQGETAEWSAGVDPDGLMWIEKDGARLAEAEGVVPEDVDRENLLVGESNWPEDDALVGEISGIEVTALSEPSDPGAGDPTDPTDPVDPVDPTDPTDPTDPTDPTDPGDPTPPVTGAGDMIFVAHQDDDLLFMNPTISDLIDGDAPVTTVYLTAGDAGMGEEYWSEREAGEKDAYGEMAGANDWVDETVSISVGGVDHEIASSYLASDPDVRLYFLRLPDGFQGTGSETYDGESLEKLWDGRIDTMTAVDGSATYSSEELTGVLTQLMERHTPDQIHIQDHTSEHTDLEHSDHVHASEFSAQAAAEYSGELTVTSYYGYATWGFEENVEGAEHEEMRDIFLQYAAHDTQVWASEGMLIDSYEEWLQREYVLDQYTHDGTALAALTTMPLEEADAAKQMLDEEEADVETIVV
;
A
#
# COMPACT_ATOMS: atom_id res chain seq x y z
N MET A 1 3.45 -14.16 -0.20
CA MET A 1 2.55 -15.14 -0.85
C MET A 1 3.39 -16.33 -1.31
N PRO A 2 2.94 -17.59 -1.18
CA PRO A 2 3.65 -18.72 -1.79
C PRO A 2 3.53 -18.67 -3.33
N PRO A 3 4.42 -19.36 -4.08
CA PRO A 3 4.28 -19.53 -5.53
C PRO A 3 2.95 -20.20 -5.89
N PHE A 4 2.53 -20.04 -7.15
CA PHE A 4 1.31 -20.62 -7.68
C PHE A 4 1.40 -22.16 -7.64
N ASP A 5 0.56 -22.85 -6.85
CA ASP A 5 0.37 -24.32 -6.92
C ASP A 5 -1.06 -24.63 -7.40
N PRO A 6 -1.31 -24.64 -8.71
CA PRO A 6 -2.61 -24.95 -9.29
C PRO A 6 -2.80 -26.48 -9.42
N SER A 7 -2.11 -27.25 -8.57
CA SER A 7 -2.01 -28.67 -8.70
C SER A 7 -2.52 -29.43 -7.48
N ALA A 8 -1.66 -30.22 -6.90
CA ALA A 8 -2.00 -31.62 -6.73
C ALA A 8 -2.57 -32.35 -7.99
N ALA A 9 -2.82 -31.71 -9.16
CA ALA A 9 -3.12 -32.36 -10.43
C ALA A 9 -2.68 -31.62 -11.74
N LEU A 10 -2.61 -30.27 -11.82
CA LEU A 10 -2.49 -29.55 -13.11
C LEU A 10 -1.18 -28.75 -13.39
N GLY A 11 -0.22 -28.71 -12.44
CA GLY A 11 1.19 -28.30 -12.63
C GLY A 11 1.52 -26.83 -12.33
N ASP A 12 2.69 -26.52 -11.78
CA ASP A 12 3.12 -25.13 -11.50
C ASP A 12 3.12 -24.25 -12.77
N MET A 13 2.99 -22.92 -12.63
CA MET A 13 3.15 -22.00 -13.77
C MET A 13 4.54 -22.18 -14.39
N GLU A 14 4.62 -22.14 -15.73
CA GLU A 14 5.91 -22.35 -16.40
C GLU A 14 6.88 -21.22 -16.06
N ASP A 15 8.05 -21.57 -15.51
CA ASP A 15 9.09 -20.59 -15.22
C ASP A 15 9.58 -19.91 -16.51
N ILE A 16 9.71 -18.58 -16.45
CA ILE A 16 10.07 -17.75 -17.58
C ILE A 16 11.59 -17.69 -17.67
N THR A 17 12.16 -18.40 -18.63
CA THR A 17 13.62 -18.43 -18.84
C THR A 17 13.96 -18.05 -20.27
N GLY A 18 14.69 -16.94 -20.44
CA GLY A 18 15.07 -16.47 -21.76
C GLY A 18 13.94 -15.75 -22.50
N ALA A 19 13.91 -15.89 -23.82
CA ALA A 19 12.88 -15.29 -24.66
C ALA A 19 11.56 -16.05 -24.50
N PHE A 20 10.44 -15.33 -24.45
CA PHE A 20 9.14 -15.90 -24.13
C PHE A 20 7.98 -15.11 -24.75
N GLU A 21 6.80 -15.71 -24.73
CA GLU A 21 5.51 -15.06 -24.96
C GLU A 21 4.56 -15.45 -23.81
N ILE A 22 3.79 -14.49 -23.31
CA ILE A 22 2.66 -14.75 -22.39
C ILE A 22 1.40 -14.28 -23.08
N GLU A 23 0.39 -15.14 -23.12
CA GLU A 23 -0.99 -14.81 -23.45
C GLU A 23 -1.80 -14.77 -22.15
N VAL A 24 -2.52 -13.67 -21.89
CA VAL A 24 -3.40 -13.53 -20.73
C VAL A 24 -4.73 -12.92 -21.14
N VAL A 25 -5.82 -13.50 -20.64
CA VAL A 25 -7.17 -12.96 -20.83
C VAL A 25 -7.52 -12.21 -19.56
N ALA A 26 -7.81 -10.92 -19.67
CA ALA A 26 -8.08 -10.08 -18.50
C ALA A 26 -9.17 -9.05 -18.76
N ARG A 27 -9.76 -8.55 -17.68
CA ARG A 27 -10.75 -7.48 -17.66
C ARG A 27 -10.41 -6.50 -16.54
N PHE A 28 -10.53 -5.21 -16.82
CA PHE A 28 -10.47 -4.13 -15.85
C PHE A 28 -11.90 -3.61 -15.68
N ASP A 29 -12.44 -3.55 -14.47
CA ASP A 29 -13.81 -3.12 -14.21
C ASP A 29 -13.89 -1.64 -13.81
N ASP A 30 -12.89 -1.13 -13.11
CA ASP A 30 -12.75 0.29 -12.76
C ASP A 30 -11.26 0.68 -12.82
N ILE A 31 -10.90 1.51 -13.81
CA ILE A 31 -9.50 1.96 -13.98
C ILE A 31 -9.08 2.86 -12.82
N LEU A 32 -10.03 3.52 -12.15
CA LEU A 32 -9.75 4.47 -11.07
C LEU A 32 -9.75 3.80 -9.69
N ALA A 33 -10.19 2.55 -9.56
CA ALA A 33 -10.27 1.84 -8.28
C ALA A 33 -8.89 1.51 -7.67
N GLY A 34 -7.85 1.38 -8.49
CA GLY A 34 -6.50 1.05 -8.04
C GLY A 34 -5.41 1.71 -8.88
N TYR A 35 -4.32 2.10 -8.22
CA TYR A 35 -3.09 2.59 -8.83
C TYR A 35 -2.25 1.40 -9.30
N TRP A 36 -1.83 1.40 -10.58
CA TRP A 36 -0.98 0.35 -11.15
C TRP A 36 -1.52 -1.09 -11.09
N GLN A 37 -2.85 -1.24 -11.18
CA GLN A 37 -3.53 -2.54 -11.16
C GLN A 37 -2.82 -3.60 -12.04
N ARG A 38 -2.41 -4.70 -11.41
CA ARG A 38 -1.60 -5.75 -12.02
C ARG A 38 -2.49 -6.80 -12.68
N VAL A 39 -2.20 -7.14 -13.92
CA VAL A 39 -2.71 -8.39 -14.51
C VAL A 39 -1.78 -9.54 -14.12
N ILE A 40 -0.47 -9.30 -14.20
CA ILE A 40 0.60 -10.24 -13.89
C ILE A 40 1.70 -9.49 -13.12
N ASP A 41 2.23 -10.10 -12.06
CA ASP A 41 3.40 -9.62 -11.33
C ASP A 41 4.26 -10.81 -10.85
N PHE A 42 5.17 -11.27 -11.72
CA PHE A 42 6.00 -12.46 -11.50
C PHE A 42 7.43 -12.08 -11.15
N GLY A 43 7.87 -12.34 -9.93
CA GLY A 43 9.18 -11.91 -9.45
C GLY A 43 9.60 -12.50 -8.12
N SER A 44 10.65 -11.94 -7.54
CA SER A 44 11.12 -12.26 -6.18
C SER A 44 11.01 -11.04 -5.27
N GLY A 45 9.99 -10.22 -5.50
CA GLY A 45 9.77 -8.92 -4.88
C GLY A 45 9.71 -7.76 -5.90
N PRO A 46 9.43 -6.54 -5.42
CA PRO A 46 9.11 -5.39 -6.26
C PRO A 46 10.23 -5.04 -7.26
N GLY A 47 11.49 -4.98 -6.83
CA GLY A 47 12.62 -4.62 -7.70
C GLY A 47 13.45 -5.78 -8.27
N THR A 48 13.11 -7.04 -7.97
CA THR A 48 14.04 -8.16 -8.12
C THR A 48 13.49 -9.22 -9.07
N ASP A 49 14.13 -9.35 -10.25
CA ASP A 49 13.82 -10.33 -11.28
C ASP A 49 12.33 -10.37 -11.68
N ASN A 50 11.72 -9.18 -11.68
CA ASN A 50 10.28 -9.03 -11.77
C ASN A 50 9.80 -8.79 -13.20
N ILE A 51 8.72 -9.45 -13.60
CA ILE A 51 8.07 -9.39 -14.91
C ILE A 51 6.60 -9.06 -14.67
N LEU A 52 6.17 -7.87 -15.10
CA LEU A 52 4.80 -7.43 -14.86
C LEU A 52 4.09 -6.95 -16.11
N LEU A 53 2.78 -7.19 -16.16
CA LEU A 53 1.83 -6.57 -17.07
C LEU A 53 0.81 -5.83 -16.22
N ALA A 54 0.76 -4.51 -16.37
CA ALA A 54 -0.07 -3.67 -15.51
C ALA A 54 -0.65 -2.48 -16.26
N GLN A 55 -1.71 -1.94 -15.70
CA GLN A 55 -2.14 -0.58 -15.95
C GLN A 55 -1.03 0.41 -15.51
N VAL A 56 -0.86 1.52 -16.24
CA VAL A 56 -0.02 2.63 -15.78
C VAL A 56 -0.85 3.54 -14.90
N GLU A 57 -0.48 3.66 -13.62
CA GLU A 57 -1.13 4.59 -12.67
C GLU A 57 -2.66 4.38 -12.64
N ASN A 58 -3.45 5.45 -12.79
CA ASN A 58 -4.92 5.42 -12.92
C ASN A 58 -5.35 5.71 -14.37
N THR A 59 -4.54 5.30 -15.35
CA THR A 59 -4.77 5.62 -16.77
C THR A 59 -5.23 4.41 -17.57
N SER A 60 -5.72 4.64 -18.80
CA SER A 60 -6.07 3.58 -19.74
C SER A 60 -4.86 3.01 -20.51
N ASP A 61 -3.63 3.28 -20.06
CA ASP A 61 -2.40 2.80 -20.66
C ASP A 61 -2.01 1.43 -20.08
N MET A 62 -1.53 0.53 -20.93
CA MET A 62 -1.03 -0.79 -20.55
C MET A 62 0.50 -0.82 -20.66
N VAL A 63 1.19 -1.28 -19.64
CA VAL A 63 2.65 -1.41 -19.60
C VAL A 63 3.10 -2.83 -19.31
N PHE A 64 4.11 -3.27 -20.05
CA PHE A 64 4.87 -4.47 -19.80
C PHE A 64 6.28 -4.06 -19.37
N ALA A 65 6.69 -4.50 -18.19
CA ALA A 65 7.98 -4.17 -17.61
C ALA A 65 8.75 -5.42 -17.15
N ILE A 66 10.08 -5.33 -17.26
CA ILE A 66 11.02 -6.28 -16.68
C ILE A 66 12.00 -5.51 -15.81
N TYR A 67 12.11 -5.90 -14.54
CA TYR A 67 13.10 -5.43 -13.59
C TYR A 67 14.17 -6.50 -13.44
N GLN A 68 15.39 -6.20 -13.85
CA GLN A 68 16.50 -7.15 -13.78
C GLN A 68 17.81 -6.40 -13.59
N ASP A 69 18.70 -6.95 -12.76
CA ASP A 69 20.03 -6.38 -12.51
C ASP A 69 20.02 -4.91 -12.01
N GLY A 70 18.94 -4.49 -11.34
CA GLY A 70 18.73 -3.11 -10.88
C GLY A 70 18.35 -2.12 -11.98
N GLU A 71 18.03 -2.60 -13.19
CA GLU A 71 17.52 -1.80 -14.30
C GLU A 71 16.05 -2.15 -14.59
N SER A 72 15.26 -1.17 -15.04
CA SER A 72 13.90 -1.38 -15.52
C SER A 72 13.82 -1.21 -17.04
N HIS A 73 13.20 -2.17 -17.70
CA HIS A 73 12.94 -2.17 -19.13
C HIS A 73 11.43 -2.20 -19.36
N ARG A 74 10.89 -1.23 -20.09
CA ARG A 74 9.43 -1.07 -20.25
C ARG A 74 9.01 -0.79 -21.68
N VAL A 75 7.82 -1.27 -22.01
CA VAL A 75 7.06 -0.91 -23.21
C VAL A 75 5.65 -0.54 -22.78
N THR A 76 5.13 0.58 -23.28
CA THR A 76 3.79 1.09 -22.93
C THR A 76 2.95 1.25 -24.20
N ALA A 77 1.72 0.75 -24.16
CA ALA A 77 0.69 1.00 -25.15
C ALA A 77 -0.35 1.97 -24.56
N SER A 78 -0.52 3.14 -25.17
CA SER A 78 -1.37 4.20 -24.61
C SER A 78 -2.82 4.16 -25.07
N ASP A 79 -3.76 4.46 -24.16
CA ASP A 79 -5.21 4.53 -24.38
C ASP A 79 -5.79 3.24 -24.98
N VAL A 80 -5.44 2.10 -24.36
CA VAL A 80 -5.77 0.76 -24.86
C VAL A 80 -6.63 -0.07 -23.92
N ILE A 81 -6.74 0.29 -22.64
CA ILE A 81 -7.64 -0.38 -21.67
C ILE A 81 -9.04 0.20 -21.84
N VAL A 82 -10.07 -0.67 -21.83
CA VAL A 82 -11.47 -0.27 -21.88
C VAL A 82 -12.19 -0.97 -20.73
N GLU A 83 -12.77 -0.20 -19.81
CA GLU A 83 -13.50 -0.73 -18.66
C GLU A 83 -14.61 -1.72 -19.06
N GLY A 84 -14.67 -2.84 -18.35
CA GLY A 84 -15.58 -3.96 -18.59
C GLY A 84 -15.28 -4.79 -19.85
N GLU A 85 -14.25 -4.46 -20.64
CA GLU A 85 -13.86 -5.26 -21.80
C GLU A 85 -12.98 -6.44 -21.38
N VAL A 86 -13.47 -7.67 -21.60
CA VAL A 86 -12.60 -8.86 -21.60
C VAL A 86 -11.73 -8.83 -22.86
N ALA A 87 -10.42 -8.73 -22.69
CA ALA A 87 -9.45 -8.67 -23.78
C ALA A 87 -8.35 -9.72 -23.61
N THR A 88 -7.84 -10.22 -24.74
CA THR A 88 -6.63 -11.04 -24.77
C THR A 88 -5.43 -10.11 -24.93
N TRP A 89 -4.49 -10.17 -24.00
CA TRP A 89 -3.21 -9.47 -24.04
C TRP A 89 -2.11 -10.47 -24.33
N ASN A 90 -1.21 -10.12 -25.25
CA ASN A 90 0.00 -10.89 -25.48
C ASN A 90 1.20 -9.98 -25.20
N ILE A 91 2.14 -10.44 -24.39
CA ILE A 91 3.43 -9.79 -24.17
C ILE A 91 4.55 -10.77 -24.51
N GLY A 92 5.72 -10.24 -24.86
CA GLY A 92 6.84 -11.14 -25.07
C GLY A 92 8.15 -10.43 -25.27
N VAL A 93 9.21 -11.24 -25.25
CA VAL A 93 10.58 -10.82 -25.46
C VAL A 93 11.21 -11.66 -26.54
N GLU A 94 11.68 -11.03 -27.61
CA GLU A 94 12.41 -11.72 -28.67
C GLU A 94 13.87 -12.04 -28.23
N PRO A 95 14.56 -13.00 -28.87
CA PRO A 95 15.91 -13.41 -28.47
C PRO A 95 16.98 -12.31 -28.58
N ASP A 96 16.68 -11.21 -29.25
CA ASP A 96 17.55 -10.02 -29.32
C ASP A 96 17.18 -8.93 -28.30
N GLY A 97 16.21 -9.19 -27.42
CA GLY A 97 15.76 -8.31 -26.35
C GLY A 97 14.63 -7.35 -26.73
N LEU A 98 14.00 -7.50 -27.90
CA LEU A 98 12.84 -6.67 -28.25
C LEU A 98 11.61 -7.08 -27.42
N MET A 99 11.14 -6.18 -26.56
CA MET A 99 9.91 -6.32 -25.78
C MET A 99 8.71 -5.80 -26.56
N TRP A 100 7.51 -6.31 -26.26
CA TRP A 100 6.30 -5.88 -26.94
C TRP A 100 4.99 -6.18 -26.21
N ILE A 101 3.93 -5.44 -26.60
CA ILE A 101 2.55 -5.66 -26.19
C ILE A 101 1.65 -5.78 -27.42
N ALA A 102 0.70 -6.71 -27.38
CA ALA A 102 -0.42 -6.82 -28.31
C ALA A 102 -1.75 -6.98 -27.56
N LYS A 103 -2.83 -6.51 -28.17
CA LYS A 103 -4.21 -6.71 -27.69
C LYS A 103 -5.03 -7.34 -28.80
N ASN A 104 -5.76 -8.42 -28.51
CA ASN A 104 -6.63 -9.12 -29.44
C ASN A 104 -5.92 -9.49 -30.77
N GLY A 105 -4.66 -9.90 -30.67
CA GLY A 105 -3.80 -10.27 -31.81
C GLY A 105 -3.22 -9.10 -32.63
N GLU A 106 -3.45 -7.84 -32.23
CA GLU A 106 -2.85 -6.66 -32.84
C GLU A 106 -1.68 -6.13 -31.99
N ARG A 107 -0.48 -6.06 -32.60
CA ARG A 107 0.73 -5.50 -31.96
C ARG A 107 0.57 -3.98 -31.77
N LEU A 108 0.62 -3.52 -30.52
CA LEU A 108 0.36 -2.13 -30.15
C LEU A 108 1.65 -1.34 -29.93
N ALA A 109 2.62 -1.92 -29.23
CA ALA A 109 3.86 -1.25 -28.86
C ALA A 109 5.06 -2.21 -28.86
N GLU A 110 6.25 -1.67 -29.08
CA GLU A 110 7.54 -2.38 -29.01
C GLU A 110 8.63 -1.45 -28.48
N ALA A 111 9.54 -1.98 -27.68
CA ALA A 111 10.70 -1.26 -27.17
C ALA A 111 11.90 -2.20 -26.96
N PRO A 112 13.15 -1.70 -27.05
CA PRO A 112 14.31 -2.46 -26.61
C PRO A 112 14.23 -2.72 -25.10
N GLY A 113 14.53 -3.94 -24.69
CA GLY A 113 14.61 -4.34 -23.29
C GLY A 113 15.65 -5.41 -23.04
N VAL A 114 15.34 -6.32 -22.13
CA VAL A 114 16.22 -7.40 -21.69
C VAL A 114 15.52 -8.75 -21.82
N VAL A 115 16.32 -9.78 -22.14
CA VAL A 115 15.88 -11.17 -22.07
C VAL A 115 15.97 -11.63 -20.61
N PRO A 116 14.86 -12.10 -19.99
CA PRO A 116 14.86 -12.54 -18.61
C PRO A 116 15.95 -13.54 -18.27
N ALA A 117 16.53 -13.37 -17.09
CA ALA A 117 17.45 -14.31 -16.48
C ALA A 117 16.76 -15.65 -16.16
N ASP A 118 17.56 -16.71 -16.23
CA ASP A 118 17.21 -18.07 -15.79
C ASP A 118 17.35 -18.12 -14.26
N THR A 119 16.32 -17.62 -13.57
CA THR A 119 16.23 -17.46 -12.13
C THR A 119 14.82 -17.82 -11.69
N GLY A 120 14.71 -18.54 -10.56
CA GLY A 120 13.40 -18.90 -10.03
C GLY A 120 12.73 -17.65 -9.45
N ARG A 121 11.51 -17.38 -9.87
CA ARG A 121 10.65 -16.34 -9.31
C ARG A 121 9.82 -16.95 -8.20
N LEU A 122 9.86 -16.35 -7.03
CA LEU A 122 9.20 -16.88 -5.83
C LEU A 122 7.72 -16.50 -5.75
N ASN A 123 7.36 -15.39 -6.39
CA ASN A 123 6.02 -14.84 -6.43
C ASN A 123 5.49 -14.90 -7.87
N GLU A 124 4.37 -15.57 -8.06
CA GLU A 124 3.70 -15.68 -9.36
C GLU A 124 2.28 -15.14 -9.22
N LEU A 125 2.19 -13.82 -9.07
CA LEU A 125 0.96 -13.13 -8.71
C LEU A 125 0.12 -12.79 -9.96
N LEU A 126 -1.17 -13.07 -9.87
CA LEU A 126 -2.18 -12.75 -10.88
C LEU A 126 -3.19 -11.81 -10.23
N GLY A 127 -3.50 -10.67 -10.83
CA GLY A 127 -4.41 -9.69 -10.22
C GLY A 127 -3.87 -9.02 -8.94
N GLU A 128 -2.63 -9.31 -8.55
CA GLU A 128 -1.99 -8.88 -7.30
C GLU A 128 -0.57 -8.35 -7.59
N SER A 129 0.03 -7.68 -6.62
CA SER A 129 1.32 -7.00 -6.78
C SER A 129 2.39 -7.49 -5.81
N ASN A 130 3.64 -7.45 -6.27
CA ASN A 130 4.81 -7.62 -5.41
C ASN A 130 5.08 -6.37 -4.54
N TRP A 131 4.42 -5.24 -4.82
CA TRP A 131 4.44 -4.05 -3.99
C TRP A 131 3.24 -4.08 -3.03
N ALA A 132 3.51 -3.96 -1.74
CA ALA A 132 2.48 -4.02 -0.71
C ALA A 132 1.45 -2.88 -0.82
N ASP A 133 1.82 -1.74 -1.42
CA ASP A 133 0.96 -0.55 -1.53
C ASP A 133 0.07 -0.56 -2.79
N ASP A 134 0.32 -1.47 -3.73
CA ASP A 134 -0.50 -1.55 -4.95
C ASP A 134 -1.80 -2.28 -4.64
N ALA A 135 -2.92 -1.66 -5.02
CA ALA A 135 -4.22 -2.30 -4.94
C ALA A 135 -4.29 -3.51 -5.90
N PRO A 136 -4.99 -4.60 -5.51
CA PRO A 136 -5.36 -5.65 -6.44
C PRO A 136 -6.12 -5.10 -7.65
N LEU A 137 -6.13 -5.89 -8.71
CA LEU A 137 -6.94 -5.61 -9.90
C LEU A 137 -8.42 -5.61 -9.53
N GLU A 138 -9.10 -4.48 -9.68
CA GLU A 138 -10.57 -4.43 -9.68
C GLU A 138 -11.04 -4.93 -11.05
N GLY A 139 -11.27 -6.25 -11.14
CA GLY A 139 -11.42 -6.90 -12.44
C GLY A 139 -11.15 -8.39 -12.37
N ALA A 140 -10.67 -8.97 -13.47
CA ALA A 140 -10.38 -10.39 -13.46
C ALA A 140 -9.26 -10.84 -14.39
N VAL A 141 -8.53 -11.87 -13.95
CA VAL A 141 -7.66 -12.69 -14.79
C VAL A 141 -8.39 -13.99 -15.13
N LEU A 142 -8.68 -14.20 -16.42
CA LEU A 142 -9.57 -15.23 -16.96
C LEU A 142 -8.84 -16.25 -17.84
N GLY A 143 -7.55 -16.44 -17.60
CA GLY A 143 -6.72 -17.40 -18.32
C GLY A 143 -5.32 -16.85 -18.57
N ILE A 144 -4.32 -17.71 -18.48
CA ILE A 144 -2.93 -17.38 -18.78
C ILE A 144 -2.24 -18.58 -19.43
N ASP A 145 -1.40 -18.31 -20.42
CA ASP A 145 -0.48 -19.26 -21.05
C ASP A 145 0.90 -18.60 -21.14
N VAL A 146 1.92 -19.32 -20.70
CA VAL A 146 3.32 -18.91 -20.82
C VAL A 146 3.94 -19.86 -21.84
N THR A 147 4.72 -19.35 -22.79
CA THR A 147 5.45 -20.18 -23.76
C THR A 147 6.88 -19.68 -23.87
N ASN A 148 7.86 -20.45 -23.40
CA ASN A 148 9.27 -20.11 -23.60
C ASN A 148 9.73 -20.43 -25.04
N GLU A 149 10.79 -19.76 -25.49
CA GLU A 149 11.34 -19.95 -26.83
C GLU A 149 11.77 -21.41 -27.04
N GLY A 150 11.13 -22.07 -28.00
CA GLY A 150 11.45 -23.44 -28.40
C GLY A 150 10.57 -24.50 -27.76
N GLU A 151 9.68 -24.10 -26.85
CA GLU A 151 8.59 -24.93 -26.34
C GLU A 151 7.44 -24.96 -27.35
N THR A 152 6.55 -25.94 -27.16
CA THR A 152 5.33 -26.04 -27.96
C THR A 152 4.20 -25.46 -27.15
N ALA A 153 3.60 -24.36 -27.62
CA ALA A 153 2.37 -23.84 -27.06
C ALA A 153 1.38 -24.99 -26.82
N ASP A 154 0.94 -25.11 -25.57
CA ASP A 154 0.02 -26.13 -25.09
C ASP A 154 -1.27 -25.54 -24.52
N ASP A 155 -1.46 -24.23 -24.69
CA ASP A 155 -2.59 -23.43 -24.26
C ASP A 155 -2.70 -23.30 -22.71
N GLY A 156 -1.64 -23.68 -21.97
CA GLY A 156 -1.44 -23.40 -20.54
C GLY A 156 -2.69 -23.55 -19.68
N PHE A 157 -3.01 -22.50 -18.92
CA PHE A 157 -4.23 -22.38 -18.11
C PHE A 157 -5.31 -21.52 -18.79
N LEU A 158 -5.31 -21.44 -20.12
CA LEU A 158 -6.38 -20.76 -20.85
C LEU A 158 -7.68 -21.56 -20.77
N ASN A 159 -8.78 -20.84 -20.53
CA ASN A 159 -10.09 -21.44 -20.45
C ASN A 159 -10.59 -21.89 -21.84
N ALA A 160 -10.95 -23.18 -21.98
CA ALA A 160 -11.43 -23.76 -23.24
C ALA A 160 -12.85 -24.32 -23.09
N PRO A 161 -13.87 -23.48 -22.87
CA PRO A 161 -15.23 -23.95 -22.60
C PRO A 161 -15.83 -24.65 -23.83
N GLU A 162 -16.41 -25.82 -23.60
CA GLU A 162 -17.14 -26.58 -24.60
C GLU A 162 -18.63 -26.71 -24.24
N ASN A 163 -19.50 -26.85 -25.24
CA ASN A 163 -20.92 -27.02 -24.99
C ASN A 163 -21.21 -28.33 -24.22
N VAL A 164 -22.01 -28.25 -23.16
CA VAL A 164 -22.24 -29.33 -22.20
C VAL A 164 -23.52 -30.12 -22.47
N ALA A 165 -23.43 -31.45 -22.59
CA ALA A 165 -24.61 -32.31 -22.68
C ALA A 165 -24.40 -33.64 -21.95
N GLY A 166 -25.49 -34.23 -21.44
CA GLY A 166 -25.40 -35.49 -20.70
C GLY A 166 -24.75 -35.32 -19.33
N ALA A 167 -24.21 -36.41 -18.80
CA ALA A 167 -23.44 -36.38 -17.55
C ALA A 167 -22.07 -35.76 -17.81
N PHE A 168 -21.61 -34.93 -16.88
CA PHE A 168 -20.41 -34.13 -17.07
C PHE A 168 -19.74 -33.77 -15.74
N ARG A 169 -18.51 -33.31 -15.85
CA ARG A 169 -17.71 -32.64 -14.83
C ARG A 169 -17.11 -31.38 -15.45
N VAL A 170 -17.14 -30.27 -14.72
CA VAL A 170 -16.38 -29.05 -15.00
C VAL A 170 -15.41 -28.87 -13.86
N ASP A 171 -14.14 -28.67 -14.18
CA ASP A 171 -13.06 -28.34 -13.26
C ASP A 171 -12.63 -26.89 -13.54
N ALA A 172 -12.28 -26.12 -12.51
CA ALA A 172 -11.74 -24.76 -12.63
C ALA A 172 -10.97 -24.37 -11.35
N ALA A 173 -9.87 -23.64 -11.50
CA ALA A 173 -9.19 -22.98 -10.39
C ALA A 173 -9.71 -21.55 -10.25
N VAL A 174 -10.14 -21.17 -9.04
CA VAL A 174 -10.87 -19.92 -8.81
C VAL A 174 -10.39 -19.22 -7.55
N ARG A 175 -10.20 -17.90 -7.62
CA ARG A 175 -10.05 -16.99 -6.48
C ARG A 175 -11.03 -15.84 -6.60
N PHE A 176 -11.62 -15.45 -5.48
CA PHE A 176 -12.45 -14.26 -5.37
C PHE A 176 -11.69 -13.20 -4.59
N ASP A 177 -11.57 -11.99 -5.13
CA ASP A 177 -10.76 -10.92 -4.54
C ASP A 177 -11.61 -9.92 -3.76
N ASP A 178 -12.92 -9.81 -4.08
CA ASP A 178 -13.90 -9.04 -3.32
C ASP A 178 -15.23 -9.79 -3.23
N VAL A 179 -15.44 -10.55 -2.16
CA VAL A 179 -16.62 -11.39 -1.99
C VAL A 179 -17.85 -10.56 -1.59
N GLU A 180 -17.68 -9.51 -0.79
CA GLU A 180 -18.80 -8.73 -0.25
C GLU A 180 -19.24 -7.57 -1.16
N GLY A 181 -18.38 -7.04 -2.03
CA GLY A 181 -18.69 -5.86 -2.84
C GLY A 181 -19.59 -6.15 -4.03
N ARG A 182 -19.68 -7.41 -4.49
CA ARG A 182 -20.53 -7.81 -5.63
C ARG A 182 -21.35 -9.05 -5.30
N ALA A 183 -22.57 -9.08 -5.81
CA ALA A 183 -23.48 -10.21 -5.61
C ALA A 183 -23.56 -11.09 -6.86
N TRP A 184 -23.60 -12.40 -6.65
CA TRP A 184 -23.73 -13.41 -7.72
C TRP A 184 -22.62 -13.30 -8.76
N GLN A 185 -21.38 -13.24 -8.27
CA GLN A 185 -20.20 -13.27 -9.10
C GLN A 185 -20.09 -14.61 -9.82
N GLY A 186 -20.14 -14.57 -11.15
CA GLY A 186 -20.14 -15.77 -12.00
C GLY A 186 -18.74 -16.29 -12.32
N VAL A 187 -18.46 -17.53 -11.95
CA VAL A 187 -17.23 -18.24 -12.38
C VAL A 187 -17.37 -18.65 -13.85
N PHE A 188 -18.51 -19.25 -14.21
CA PHE A 188 -18.89 -19.50 -15.60
C PHE A 188 -20.40 -19.54 -15.73
N ASP A 189 -20.88 -19.19 -16.93
CA ASP A 189 -22.29 -19.31 -17.29
C ASP A 189 -22.44 -19.71 -18.76
N PHE A 190 -22.90 -20.95 -18.96
CA PHE A 190 -23.14 -21.51 -20.27
C PHE A 190 -24.63 -21.50 -20.55
N ALA A 191 -25.09 -20.58 -21.40
CA ALA A 191 -26.50 -20.30 -21.60
C ALA A 191 -26.94 -20.38 -23.07
N ASP A 192 -28.19 -20.79 -23.30
CA ASP A 192 -28.86 -20.61 -24.58
C ASP A 192 -29.31 -19.15 -24.76
N SER A 193 -29.44 -18.70 -26.01
CA SER A 193 -29.90 -17.33 -26.30
C SER A 193 -31.31 -17.01 -25.80
N ALA A 194 -32.06 -18.00 -25.33
CA ALA A 194 -33.40 -17.83 -24.76
C ALA A 194 -33.40 -17.68 -23.23
N GLY A 195 -32.28 -17.96 -22.54
CA GLY A 195 -32.20 -18.04 -21.08
C GLY A 195 -33.08 -19.14 -20.49
N THR A 196 -33.40 -20.17 -21.28
CA THR A 196 -34.25 -21.30 -20.88
C THR A 196 -33.45 -22.56 -20.59
N SER A 197 -32.18 -22.59 -20.96
CA SER A 197 -31.24 -23.65 -20.59
C SER A 197 -29.88 -23.04 -20.28
N SER A 198 -29.43 -23.18 -19.04
CA SER A 198 -28.11 -22.72 -18.60
C SER A 198 -27.45 -23.69 -17.62
N ILE A 199 -26.13 -23.63 -17.52
CA ILE A 199 -25.32 -24.29 -16.51
C ILE A 199 -24.35 -23.24 -15.99
N ALA A 200 -24.42 -22.95 -14.70
CA ALA A 200 -23.63 -21.88 -14.11
C ALA A 200 -23.06 -22.30 -12.75
N LEU A 201 -21.87 -21.79 -12.45
CA LEU A 201 -21.27 -21.78 -11.12
C LEU A 201 -21.09 -20.32 -10.71
N THR A 202 -21.67 -19.95 -9.58
CA THR A 202 -21.76 -18.56 -9.13
C THR A 202 -21.77 -18.49 -7.61
N GLN A 203 -21.25 -17.41 -7.06
CA GLN A 203 -21.51 -17.00 -5.69
C GLN A 203 -23.03 -16.90 -5.40
N ASP A 204 -23.50 -17.21 -4.20
CA ASP A 204 -24.89 -16.99 -3.75
C ASP A 204 -25.04 -15.60 -3.11
N GLY A 205 -25.57 -14.64 -3.85
CA GLY A 205 -25.61 -13.25 -3.39
C GLY A 205 -24.20 -12.68 -3.17
N ALA A 206 -24.08 -11.70 -2.27
CA ALA A 206 -22.78 -11.20 -1.79
C ALA A 206 -22.49 -11.91 -0.46
N SER A 207 -22.03 -13.16 -0.56
CA SER A 207 -21.74 -14.04 0.59
C SER A 207 -20.66 -15.06 0.24
N ASN A 208 -20.17 -15.77 1.26
CA ASN A 208 -19.18 -16.84 1.11
C ASN A 208 -19.77 -18.15 0.56
N ASP A 209 -21.03 -18.17 0.15
CA ASP A 209 -21.70 -19.37 -0.34
C ASP A 209 -21.48 -19.54 -1.85
N MET A 210 -21.23 -20.77 -2.29
CA MET A 210 -21.08 -21.12 -3.71
C MET A 210 -22.29 -21.93 -4.19
N THR A 211 -22.87 -21.55 -5.32
CA THR A 211 -24.06 -22.19 -5.91
C THR A 211 -23.79 -22.72 -7.31
N PHE A 212 -24.12 -23.99 -7.52
CA PHE A 212 -24.14 -24.63 -8.84
C PHE A 212 -25.58 -24.77 -9.33
N VAL A 213 -25.86 -24.20 -10.50
CA VAL A 213 -27.20 -24.09 -11.08
C VAL A 213 -27.28 -24.76 -12.44
N ILE A 214 -28.35 -25.52 -12.66
CA ILE A 214 -28.76 -25.99 -13.97
C ILE A 214 -30.19 -25.54 -14.23
N VAL A 215 -30.38 -24.72 -15.25
CA VAL A 215 -31.70 -24.41 -15.79
C VAL A 215 -31.95 -25.31 -17.00
N GLN A 216 -33.10 -25.97 -17.04
CA GLN A 216 -33.53 -26.74 -18.21
C GLN A 216 -35.02 -26.58 -18.46
N ASP A 217 -35.39 -26.22 -19.69
CA ASP A 217 -36.78 -25.89 -20.07
C ASP A 217 -37.41 -24.79 -19.17
N GLY A 218 -36.59 -23.91 -18.60
CA GLY A 218 -36.98 -22.86 -17.64
C GLY A 218 -37.27 -23.36 -16.21
N GLU A 219 -36.94 -24.61 -15.88
CA GLU A 219 -36.94 -25.14 -14.52
C GLU A 219 -35.52 -25.09 -13.94
N THR A 220 -35.37 -24.51 -12.74
CA THR A 220 -34.10 -24.34 -12.04
C THR A 220 -33.85 -25.50 -11.08
N HIS A 221 -32.66 -26.10 -11.18
CA HIS A 221 -32.11 -27.06 -10.24
C HIS A 221 -30.82 -26.48 -9.67
N SER A 222 -30.65 -26.46 -8.35
CA SER A 222 -29.44 -25.92 -7.74
C SER A 222 -29.03 -26.69 -6.49
N ILE A 223 -27.74 -26.60 -6.19
CA ILE A 223 -27.13 -26.98 -4.92
C ILE A 223 -26.22 -25.84 -4.48
N THR A 224 -26.12 -25.64 -3.17
CA THR A 224 -25.32 -24.58 -2.56
C THR A 224 -24.41 -25.20 -1.52
N ALA A 225 -23.13 -24.84 -1.56
CA ALA A 225 -22.17 -25.08 -0.49
C ALA A 225 -22.09 -23.80 0.35
N GLU A 226 -22.53 -23.88 1.60
CA GLU A 226 -22.52 -22.75 2.55
C GLU A 226 -21.09 -22.51 3.06
N ASP A 227 -20.69 -21.24 3.22
CA ASP A 227 -19.40 -20.78 3.74
C ASP A 227 -18.19 -21.46 3.03
N ALA A 228 -18.27 -21.60 1.71
CA ALA A 228 -17.34 -22.38 0.91
C ALA A 228 -16.29 -21.53 0.15
N ILE A 229 -16.47 -20.21 0.10
CA ILE A 229 -15.54 -19.25 -0.50
C ILE A 229 -14.71 -18.60 0.61
N THR A 230 -13.40 -18.52 0.40
CA THR A 230 -12.49 -17.68 1.18
C THR A 230 -11.94 -16.61 0.24
N GLU A 231 -12.11 -15.34 0.58
CA GLU A 231 -11.56 -14.21 -0.19
C GLU A 231 -10.03 -14.30 -0.25
N GLY A 232 -9.45 -13.98 -1.41
CA GLY A 232 -8.00 -14.06 -1.67
C GLY A 232 -7.42 -15.47 -1.77
N GLU A 233 -8.21 -16.53 -1.55
CA GLU A 233 -7.74 -17.92 -1.63
C GLU A 233 -8.02 -18.54 -3.01
N MET A 234 -6.97 -19.00 -3.69
CA MET A 234 -7.12 -19.88 -4.85
C MET A 234 -7.60 -21.26 -4.40
N ALA A 235 -8.69 -21.75 -4.99
CA ALA A 235 -9.24 -23.08 -4.73
C ALA A 235 -9.63 -23.80 -6.02
N HIS A 236 -9.51 -25.13 -6.04
CA HIS A 236 -9.93 -25.95 -7.17
C HIS A 236 -11.39 -26.38 -7.00
N TRP A 237 -12.25 -25.95 -7.90
CA TRP A 237 -13.67 -26.29 -7.92
C TRP A 237 -13.95 -27.37 -8.96
N ALA A 238 -14.73 -28.37 -8.57
CA ALA A 238 -15.32 -29.30 -9.51
C ALA A 238 -16.83 -29.39 -9.31
N VAL A 239 -17.58 -29.26 -10.40
CA VAL A 239 -19.05 -29.41 -10.40
C VAL A 239 -19.47 -30.38 -11.47
N GLY A 240 -20.56 -31.11 -11.24
CA GLY A 240 -20.99 -32.09 -12.21
C GLY A 240 -22.38 -32.65 -11.98
N VAL A 241 -22.78 -33.46 -12.96
CA VAL A 241 -24.02 -34.24 -12.90
C VAL A 241 -23.75 -35.67 -13.32
N ASP A 242 -24.15 -36.60 -12.47
CA ASP A 242 -24.08 -38.03 -12.74
C ASP A 242 -25.19 -38.50 -13.70
N PRO A 243 -25.02 -39.67 -14.37
CA PRO A 243 -26.02 -40.20 -15.29
C PRO A 243 -27.41 -40.44 -14.69
N ASP A 244 -27.54 -40.50 -13.36
CA ASP A 244 -28.82 -40.64 -12.66
C ASP A 244 -29.48 -39.30 -12.28
N GLY A 245 -28.83 -38.17 -12.59
CA GLY A 245 -29.31 -36.81 -12.33
C GLY A 245 -28.86 -36.22 -11.00
N THR A 246 -27.94 -36.87 -10.28
CA THR A 246 -27.35 -36.33 -9.06
C THR A 246 -26.38 -35.20 -9.42
N MET A 247 -26.68 -33.98 -8.98
CA MET A 247 -25.79 -32.82 -9.05
C MET A 247 -24.84 -32.84 -7.86
N TRP A 248 -23.62 -32.38 -8.07
CA TRP A 248 -22.61 -32.35 -7.03
C TRP A 248 -21.60 -31.23 -7.20
N MET A 249 -20.96 -30.85 -6.10
CA MET A 249 -19.92 -29.82 -6.03
C MET A 249 -18.79 -30.28 -5.09
N GLU A 250 -17.56 -30.07 -5.52
CA GLU A 250 -16.31 -30.35 -4.79
C GLU A 250 -15.45 -29.08 -4.75
N ARG A 251 -14.72 -28.90 -3.65
CA ARG A 251 -13.65 -27.93 -3.48
C ARG A 251 -12.41 -28.69 -3.01
N ASP A 252 -11.30 -28.54 -3.70
CA ASP A 252 -10.00 -29.18 -3.38
C ASP A 252 -10.13 -30.72 -3.19
N GLY A 253 -10.99 -31.33 -4.00
CA GLY A 253 -11.30 -32.77 -3.97
C GLY A 253 -12.28 -33.19 -2.86
N GLU A 254 -12.70 -32.29 -1.97
CA GLU A 254 -13.71 -32.57 -0.94
C GLU A 254 -15.12 -32.28 -1.44
N ARG A 255 -16.04 -33.24 -1.25
CA ARG A 255 -17.47 -33.09 -1.58
C ARG A 255 -18.18 -32.14 -0.61
N LEU A 256 -18.56 -30.95 -1.10
CA LEU A 256 -19.26 -29.94 -0.29
C LEU A 256 -20.79 -30.02 -0.38
N ALA A 257 -21.33 -30.29 -1.58
CA ALA A 257 -22.76 -30.34 -1.79
C ALA A 257 -23.18 -31.45 -2.77
N GLU A 258 -24.35 -32.04 -2.52
CA GLU A 258 -24.98 -33.03 -3.39
C GLU A 258 -26.51 -32.86 -3.36
N GLY A 259 -27.15 -32.99 -4.52
CA GLY A 259 -28.60 -32.85 -4.64
C GLY A 259 -29.16 -33.53 -5.88
N GLN A 260 -30.48 -33.70 -5.91
CA GLN A 260 -31.15 -34.20 -7.12
C GLN A 260 -31.44 -33.04 -8.07
N GLY A 261 -30.88 -33.15 -9.28
CA GLY A 261 -31.05 -32.17 -10.35
C GLY A 261 -31.57 -32.79 -11.63
N VAL A 262 -30.99 -32.37 -12.75
CA VAL A 262 -31.35 -32.83 -14.09
C VAL A 262 -30.08 -33.05 -14.91
N VAL A 263 -30.05 -34.13 -15.69
CA VAL A 263 -28.99 -34.35 -16.69
C VAL A 263 -29.23 -33.38 -17.86
N PRO A 264 -28.27 -32.48 -18.17
CA PRO A 264 -28.42 -31.51 -19.25
C PRO A 264 -28.80 -32.14 -20.60
N ALA A 265 -29.79 -31.52 -21.24
CA ALA A 265 -30.15 -31.83 -22.62
C ALA A 265 -29.06 -31.41 -23.60
N ASP A 266 -28.96 -32.14 -24.71
CA ASP A 266 -28.13 -31.78 -25.87
C ASP A 266 -28.76 -30.61 -26.63
N VAL A 267 -28.56 -29.41 -26.09
CA VAL A 267 -28.97 -28.12 -26.64
C VAL A 267 -27.74 -27.28 -26.93
N ALA A 268 -27.82 -26.42 -27.94
CA ALA A 268 -26.77 -25.44 -28.18
C ALA A 268 -26.89 -24.33 -27.13
N ARG A 269 -25.79 -24.10 -26.40
CA ARG A 269 -25.59 -22.89 -25.62
C ARG A 269 -24.79 -21.94 -26.49
N ASP A 270 -25.42 -20.81 -26.81
CA ASP A 270 -24.84 -19.81 -27.72
C ASP A 270 -23.82 -18.92 -26.98
N ASP A 271 -23.90 -18.91 -25.66
CA ASP A 271 -23.04 -18.19 -24.73
C ASP A 271 -22.28 -19.20 -23.86
N LEU A 272 -20.96 -19.09 -23.85
CA LEU A 272 -20.05 -19.94 -23.07
C LEU A 272 -19.13 -19.03 -22.24
N SER A 273 -19.74 -18.14 -21.47
CA SER A 273 -19.02 -17.10 -20.73
C SER A 273 -18.27 -17.65 -19.54
N VAL A 274 -17.09 -17.06 -19.27
CA VAL A 274 -16.22 -17.34 -18.12
C VAL A 274 -15.96 -16.01 -17.43
N GLY A 275 -16.06 -15.98 -16.10
CA GLY A 275 -15.92 -14.77 -15.30
C GLY A 275 -17.06 -13.75 -15.44
N ASP A 276 -18.19 -14.15 -16.01
CA ASP A 276 -19.39 -13.32 -16.19
C ASP A 276 -20.65 -14.10 -15.78
N ALA A 277 -21.72 -13.38 -15.47
CA ALA A 277 -23.02 -13.94 -15.06
C ALA A 277 -24.13 -13.50 -16.02
N THR A 278 -24.85 -14.44 -16.63
CA THR A 278 -25.98 -14.12 -17.51
C THR A 278 -27.31 -14.01 -16.76
N GLU A 279 -27.35 -14.40 -15.48
CA GLU A 279 -28.54 -14.23 -14.65
C GLU A 279 -28.81 -12.74 -14.37
N ALA A 280 -30.09 -12.36 -14.41
CA ALA A 280 -30.49 -10.97 -14.26
C ALA A 280 -30.13 -10.41 -12.87
N GLY A 281 -29.09 -9.57 -12.82
CA GLY A 281 -28.59 -8.96 -11.60
C GLY A 281 -27.36 -9.64 -11.01
N GLY A 282 -26.77 -10.61 -11.70
CA GLY A 282 -25.44 -11.11 -11.38
C GLY A 282 -24.33 -10.20 -11.89
N ALA A 283 -23.20 -10.25 -11.18
CA ALA A 283 -22.01 -9.49 -11.49
C ALA A 283 -20.95 -10.39 -12.12
N ALA A 284 -20.05 -9.76 -12.85
CA ALA A 284 -18.86 -10.43 -13.32
C ALA A 284 -17.89 -10.60 -12.13
N ILE A 285 -17.11 -11.69 -12.12
CA ILE A 285 -16.23 -12.01 -10.98
C ILE A 285 -15.15 -10.94 -10.83
N ASP A 286 -14.86 -10.58 -9.57
CA ASP A 286 -13.64 -9.90 -9.18
C ASP A 286 -12.63 -10.95 -8.67
N GLY A 287 -11.54 -11.18 -9.41
CA GLY A 287 -10.52 -12.17 -9.08
C GLY A 287 -10.02 -13.03 -10.25
N VAL A 288 -9.85 -14.33 -10.04
CA VAL A 288 -9.12 -15.21 -10.96
C VAL A 288 -9.94 -16.45 -11.32
N VAL A 289 -10.01 -16.79 -12.62
CA VAL A 289 -10.61 -18.04 -13.13
C VAL A 289 -9.70 -18.67 -14.17
N LEU A 290 -9.11 -19.82 -13.85
CA LEU A 290 -8.14 -20.53 -14.68
C LEU A 290 -8.56 -21.99 -14.91
N ASP A 291 -8.01 -22.56 -15.97
CA ASP A 291 -8.08 -24.00 -16.28
C ASP A 291 -9.50 -24.59 -16.27
N LEU A 292 -10.47 -23.83 -16.77
CA LEU A 292 -11.82 -24.31 -16.92
C LEU A 292 -11.85 -25.37 -18.02
N THR A 293 -12.02 -26.62 -17.59
CA THR A 293 -12.11 -27.77 -18.49
C THR A 293 -13.44 -28.49 -18.31
N VAL A 294 -13.94 -29.08 -19.41
CA VAL A 294 -15.19 -29.83 -19.39
C VAL A 294 -14.93 -31.28 -19.79
N THR A 295 -15.26 -32.21 -18.90
CA THR A 295 -15.24 -33.64 -19.17
C THR A 295 -16.67 -34.18 -19.29
N GLN A 296 -17.03 -34.72 -20.45
CA GLN A 296 -18.34 -35.34 -20.71
C GLN A 296 -18.21 -36.82 -21.02
N ASP A 297 -18.97 -37.65 -20.31
CA ASP A 297 -18.76 -39.09 -20.39
C ASP A 297 -19.90 -39.83 -21.11
N GLY A 298 -19.54 -40.53 -22.18
CA GLY A 298 -20.37 -41.57 -22.81
C GLY A 298 -20.27 -42.92 -22.09
N THR A 299 -19.56 -42.98 -20.96
CA THR A 299 -19.27 -44.16 -20.14
C THR A 299 -19.39 -43.78 -18.66
N PRO A 300 -19.51 -44.72 -17.69
CA PRO A 300 -19.60 -44.35 -16.28
C PRO A 300 -18.21 -44.14 -15.68
N MET A 301 -17.91 -42.91 -15.24
CA MET A 301 -16.83 -42.63 -14.29
C MET A 301 -17.07 -43.40 -12.98
N PRO A 302 -16.11 -44.18 -12.46
CA PRO A 302 -16.15 -44.57 -11.05
C PRO A 302 -15.90 -43.31 -10.19
N PRO A 303 -16.39 -43.27 -8.95
CA PRO A 303 -15.90 -42.26 -8.01
C PRO A 303 -14.38 -42.39 -7.93
N GLU A 304 -13.65 -41.28 -7.93
CA GLU A 304 -12.23 -41.31 -7.57
C GLU A 304 -12.13 -41.90 -6.16
N GLU A 305 -11.51 -43.08 -6.06
CA GLU A 305 -11.17 -43.62 -4.75
C GLU A 305 -9.96 -42.83 -4.24
N PRO A 306 -9.95 -42.44 -2.96
CA PRO A 306 -8.81 -41.72 -2.38
C PRO A 306 -7.53 -42.52 -2.63
N GLU A 307 -6.47 -41.84 -3.09
CA GLU A 307 -5.20 -42.48 -3.41
C GLU A 307 -4.68 -43.24 -2.17
N GLU A 308 -4.54 -44.57 -2.29
CA GLU A 308 -3.86 -45.36 -1.25
C GLU A 308 -2.37 -44.98 -1.24
N PRO A 309 -1.78 -44.67 -0.06
CA PRO A 309 -0.38 -44.28 0.01
C PRO A 309 0.52 -45.38 -0.54
N VAL A 310 1.40 -44.99 -1.46
CA VAL A 310 2.44 -45.83 -2.06
C VAL A 310 3.36 -46.40 -0.99
N ASP A 311 3.39 -47.74 -0.91
CA ASP A 311 4.24 -48.54 -0.02
C ASP A 311 5.73 -48.26 -0.34
N PRO A 312 6.52 -47.70 0.59
CA PRO A 312 7.94 -47.44 0.34
C PRO A 312 8.69 -48.77 0.18
N GLU A 313 9.37 -48.93 -0.95
CA GLU A 313 10.17 -50.13 -1.26
C GLU A 313 11.15 -50.47 -0.11
N GLU A 314 11.10 -51.73 0.32
CA GLU A 314 11.94 -52.31 1.38
C GLU A 314 13.45 -52.08 1.16
N PRO A 315 14.19 -51.51 2.14
CA PRO A 315 15.62 -51.73 2.23
C PRO A 315 15.91 -53.09 2.87
N VAL A 316 16.67 -53.88 2.12
CA VAL A 316 17.27 -55.18 2.47
C VAL A 316 17.83 -55.29 3.90
N ASP A 317 17.37 -56.34 4.60
CA ASP A 317 17.84 -56.86 5.88
C ASP A 317 19.36 -57.14 5.92
N PRO A 318 20.03 -56.93 7.07
CA PRO A 318 20.65 -58.12 7.68
C PRO A 318 20.53 -58.22 9.21
N GLU A 319 19.91 -59.34 9.58
CA GLU A 319 20.29 -60.32 10.60
C GLU A 319 20.14 -59.95 12.09
N GLY A 320 19.04 -60.43 12.66
CA GLY A 320 19.11 -61.45 13.71
C GLY A 320 18.47 -61.09 15.07
N PRO A 321 17.90 -62.09 15.78
CA PRO A 321 16.71 -61.89 16.59
C PRO A 321 16.98 -61.75 18.09
N VAL A 322 16.16 -60.97 18.78
CA VAL A 322 15.84 -61.19 20.20
C VAL A 322 14.33 -61.00 20.44
N ASP A 323 13.78 -61.93 21.21
CA ASP A 323 12.36 -62.23 21.45
C ASP A 323 11.47 -61.06 21.96
N PRO A 324 10.15 -61.12 21.70
CA PRO A 324 9.19 -60.07 22.02
C PRO A 324 8.70 -60.12 23.48
N VAL A 325 8.38 -58.95 24.02
CA VAL A 325 7.59 -58.74 25.25
C VAL A 325 6.25 -58.12 24.82
N PRO A 326 5.10 -58.58 25.36
CA PRO A 326 3.78 -58.33 24.77
C PRO A 326 3.29 -56.89 25.01
N PRO A 327 2.43 -56.34 24.11
CA PRO A 327 1.82 -55.04 24.32
C PRO A 327 0.71 -55.13 25.39
N GLU A 328 0.71 -54.19 26.33
CA GLU A 328 -0.43 -53.92 27.20
C GLU A 328 -1.41 -52.95 26.51
N GLU A 329 -2.69 -53.08 26.87
CA GLU A 329 -3.85 -52.47 26.23
C GLU A 329 -3.87 -50.92 26.25
N PRO A 330 -4.50 -50.26 25.26
CA PRO A 330 -4.63 -48.81 25.26
C PRO A 330 -5.61 -48.38 26.36
N THR A 331 -5.12 -47.61 27.32
CA THR A 331 -5.95 -46.92 28.30
C THR A 331 -6.50 -45.64 27.70
N VAL A 332 -7.82 -45.58 27.67
CA VAL A 332 -8.72 -44.42 27.60
C VAL A 332 -8.04 -43.07 27.86
N SER A 333 -8.20 -42.17 26.90
CA SER A 333 -7.86 -40.74 26.98
C SER A 333 -8.46 -40.10 28.24
N ASP A 334 -7.60 -39.51 29.06
CA ASP A 334 -8.02 -38.57 30.10
C ASP A 334 -8.41 -37.22 29.44
N PRO A 335 -9.33 -36.45 30.05
CA PRO A 335 -9.80 -35.15 29.54
C PRO A 335 -8.68 -34.08 29.59
N PRO A 336 -8.83 -32.94 28.89
CA PRO A 336 -7.76 -31.96 28.70
C PRO A 336 -7.16 -31.50 30.02
N THR A 337 -5.83 -31.42 30.02
CA THR A 337 -4.98 -30.91 31.09
C THR A 337 -5.43 -29.51 31.49
N GLU A 338 -5.46 -29.24 32.79
CA GLU A 338 -5.61 -27.87 33.29
C GLU A 338 -4.45 -26.98 32.80
N PRO A 339 -4.65 -25.64 32.72
CA PRO A 339 -3.64 -24.70 32.23
C PRO A 339 -2.29 -24.91 32.93
N GLY A 340 -1.20 -24.92 32.16
CA GLY A 340 0.15 -24.94 32.70
C GLY A 340 0.39 -23.74 33.60
N GLU A 341 1.10 -23.95 34.71
CA GLU A 341 1.62 -22.82 35.49
C GLU A 341 2.65 -22.07 34.62
N PRO A 342 2.72 -20.71 34.71
CA PRO A 342 3.71 -19.93 33.97
C PRO A 342 5.13 -20.35 34.37
N VAL A 343 6.03 -20.38 33.38
CA VAL A 343 7.46 -20.63 33.58
C VAL A 343 8.01 -19.52 34.48
N ALA A 344 8.71 -19.88 35.55
CA ALA A 344 9.28 -18.90 36.48
C ALA A 344 10.51 -18.22 35.85
N GLU A 345 10.54 -16.89 35.88
CA GLU A 345 11.61 -15.99 35.37
C GLU A 345 13.04 -16.34 35.86
N ASP A 346 13.19 -17.14 36.93
CA ASP A 346 14.49 -17.50 37.54
C ASP A 346 15.30 -18.59 36.77
N GLU A 347 14.83 -19.10 35.62
CA GLU A 347 15.49 -20.22 34.89
C GLU A 347 15.97 -19.91 33.45
N ILE A 348 15.79 -18.70 32.93
CA ILE A 348 16.28 -18.32 31.57
C ILE A 348 17.75 -17.86 31.64
N PRO A 349 18.70 -18.51 30.93
CA PRO A 349 20.10 -18.11 30.93
C PRO A 349 20.34 -16.85 30.08
N GLN A 350 21.39 -16.09 30.40
CA GLN A 350 21.92 -15.04 29.52
C GLN A 350 22.38 -15.60 28.17
N ILE A 351 22.34 -14.76 27.13
CA ILE A 351 22.75 -15.11 25.77
C ILE A 351 24.09 -14.43 25.45
N ASP A 352 25.17 -15.19 25.57
CA ASP A 352 26.56 -14.71 25.45
C ASP A 352 27.21 -15.16 24.13
N GLY A 353 26.47 -15.06 23.02
CA GLY A 353 26.93 -15.49 21.69
C GLY A 353 25.87 -16.24 20.90
N ALA A 354 26.31 -17.10 19.98
CA ALA A 354 25.43 -17.89 19.13
C ALA A 354 24.47 -18.75 19.97
N PHE A 355 23.21 -18.83 19.56
CA PHE A 355 22.16 -19.38 20.39
C PHE A 355 21.02 -19.99 19.56
N ARG A 356 20.16 -20.73 20.25
CA ARG A 356 18.87 -21.24 19.79
C ARG A 356 17.85 -21.04 20.90
N ILE A 357 16.67 -20.54 20.56
CA ILE A 357 15.48 -20.46 21.42
C ILE A 357 14.48 -21.47 20.86
N ASP A 358 14.08 -22.42 21.68
CA ASP A 358 12.96 -23.33 21.41
C ASP A 358 11.77 -22.89 22.27
N VAL A 359 10.62 -22.61 21.65
CA VAL A 359 9.43 -22.08 22.35
C VAL A 359 8.13 -22.65 21.79
N THR A 360 7.19 -23.01 22.66
CA THR A 360 5.81 -23.35 22.29
C THR A 360 4.93 -22.12 22.48
N VAL A 361 4.36 -21.58 21.40
CA VAL A 361 3.52 -20.38 21.48
C VAL A 361 2.22 -20.53 20.67
N ARG A 362 1.15 -19.94 21.19
CA ARG A 362 -0.12 -19.68 20.49
C ARG A 362 -0.43 -18.18 20.55
N PHE A 363 -0.74 -17.59 19.42
CA PHE A 363 -1.27 -16.22 19.32
C PHE A 363 -2.79 -16.30 19.26
N ASP A 364 -3.52 -15.75 20.23
CA ASP A 364 -4.97 -15.84 20.32
C ASP A 364 -5.70 -14.75 19.51
N ASP A 365 -5.08 -13.59 19.36
CA ASP A 365 -5.62 -12.44 18.62
C ASP A 365 -4.49 -11.62 17.99
N LEU A 366 -4.26 -11.77 16.67
CA LEU A 366 -3.18 -11.05 15.98
C LEU A 366 -3.41 -9.54 15.93
N GLN A 367 -4.67 -9.11 16.06
CA GLN A 367 -5.08 -7.70 16.12
C GLN A 367 -5.14 -7.18 17.56
N GLY A 368 -4.96 -8.07 18.55
CA GLY A 368 -5.19 -7.77 19.97
C GLY A 368 -4.10 -6.92 20.62
N ALA A 369 -2.90 -6.92 20.04
CA ALA A 369 -1.77 -6.08 20.43
C ALA A 369 -0.81 -5.93 19.24
N TYR A 370 -0.18 -4.77 19.12
CA TYR A 370 0.83 -4.46 18.09
C TYR A 370 2.18 -5.05 18.51
N TRP A 371 2.88 -5.75 17.61
CA TRP A 371 4.20 -6.35 17.87
C TRP A 371 4.27 -7.34 19.04
N GLN A 372 3.35 -8.31 19.08
CA GLN A 372 3.27 -9.25 20.19
C GLN A 372 4.57 -10.05 20.40
N ARG A 373 5.26 -9.80 21.51
CA ARG A 373 6.56 -10.39 21.83
C ARG A 373 6.41 -11.80 22.37
N VAL A 374 7.14 -12.75 21.78
CA VAL A 374 7.35 -14.08 22.37
C VAL A 374 8.53 -14.02 23.34
N VAL A 375 9.65 -13.44 22.91
CA VAL A 375 10.76 -13.04 23.80
C VAL A 375 11.24 -11.62 23.46
N ASP A 376 11.69 -10.90 24.48
CA ASP A 376 12.30 -9.57 24.37
C ASP A 376 13.43 -9.47 25.42
N PHE A 377 14.63 -9.88 25.03
CA PHE A 377 15.80 -10.01 25.90
C PHE A 377 16.81 -8.89 25.61
N GLY A 378 16.89 -7.88 26.47
CA GLY A 378 17.72 -6.69 26.23
C GLY A 378 17.93 -5.79 27.44
N ASP A 379 18.66 -4.70 27.23
CA ASP A 379 18.91 -3.64 28.23
C ASP A 379 17.95 -2.44 28.08
N GLY A 380 16.86 -2.65 27.34
CA GLY A 380 15.97 -1.62 26.83
C GLY A 380 15.73 -1.79 25.32
N PRO A 381 14.84 -0.97 24.74
CA PRO A 381 14.33 -1.18 23.40
C PRO A 381 15.43 -1.24 22.31
N ASN A 382 16.32 -0.25 22.24
CA ASN A 382 17.30 -0.15 21.15
C ASN A 382 18.73 -0.51 21.59
N SER A 383 18.92 -1.39 22.58
CA SER A 383 20.25 -1.74 23.08
C SER A 383 20.40 -3.21 23.48
N ASN A 384 21.32 -3.91 22.80
CA ASN A 384 21.67 -5.31 23.04
C ASN A 384 20.44 -6.25 23.05
N ASN A 385 19.44 -5.93 22.25
CA ASN A 385 18.13 -6.58 22.34
C ASN A 385 18.02 -7.79 21.40
N ILE A 386 17.34 -8.84 21.85
CA ILE A 386 17.03 -10.04 21.07
C ILE A 386 15.52 -10.26 21.16
N ILE A 387 14.87 -10.18 20.01
CA ILE A 387 13.43 -10.18 19.90
C ILE A 387 12.99 -11.37 19.05
N LEU A 388 12.05 -12.15 19.57
CA LEU A 388 11.25 -13.11 18.81
C LEU A 388 9.80 -12.72 18.96
N GLY A 389 9.08 -12.45 17.89
CA GLY A 389 7.72 -11.93 18.02
C GLY A 389 7.00 -11.73 16.69
N GLN A 390 5.73 -11.39 16.80
CA GLN A 390 4.92 -10.94 15.68
C GLN A 390 5.42 -9.59 15.16
N ILE A 391 5.41 -9.39 13.84
CA ILE A 391 5.56 -8.06 13.24
C ILE A 391 4.19 -7.39 13.22
N GLU A 392 4.07 -6.24 13.89
CA GLU A 392 2.85 -5.43 13.86
C GLU A 392 1.60 -6.26 14.24
N ASN A 393 0.56 -6.22 13.40
CA ASN A 393 -0.64 -7.04 13.51
C ASN A 393 -0.69 -8.13 12.41
N THR A 394 0.46 -8.51 11.84
CA THR A 394 0.54 -9.48 10.73
C THR A 394 0.60 -10.93 11.22
N GLY A 395 0.57 -11.88 10.28
CA GLY A 395 0.88 -13.28 10.55
C GLY A 395 2.38 -13.60 10.59
N ASP A 396 3.28 -12.61 10.61
CA ASP A 396 4.71 -12.84 10.40
C ASP A 396 5.43 -13.10 11.72
N MET A 397 6.29 -14.13 11.76
CA MET A 397 7.20 -14.37 12.88
C MET A 397 8.57 -13.76 12.56
N MET A 398 9.12 -12.99 13.48
CA MET A 398 10.42 -12.32 13.34
C MET A 398 11.39 -12.77 14.43
N LEU A 399 12.64 -13.00 14.04
CA LEU A 399 13.79 -12.94 14.95
C LEU A 399 14.62 -11.70 14.59
N GLU A 400 14.85 -10.83 15.57
CA GLU A 400 15.67 -9.62 15.42
C GLU A 400 16.73 -9.55 16.52
N ILE A 401 17.94 -9.13 16.15
CA ILE A 401 19.08 -8.95 17.05
C ILE A 401 19.62 -7.53 16.86
N TRP A 402 19.58 -6.74 17.92
CA TRP A 402 20.16 -5.41 18.00
C TRP A 402 21.59 -5.48 18.54
N ALA A 403 22.56 -5.11 17.71
CA ALA A 403 23.98 -5.03 18.09
C ALA A 403 24.61 -3.76 17.51
N GLU A 404 25.47 -3.09 18.30
CA GLU A 404 26.17 -1.86 17.89
C GLU A 404 25.27 -0.70 17.39
N GLY A 405 23.97 -0.73 17.69
CA GLY A 405 22.99 0.28 17.24
C GLY A 405 22.32 -0.03 15.88
N GLU A 406 22.58 -1.21 15.32
CA GLU A 406 21.95 -1.74 14.10
C GLU A 406 21.06 -2.94 14.46
N ALA A 407 19.97 -3.13 13.71
CA ALA A 407 19.07 -4.27 13.84
C ALA A 407 19.32 -5.27 12.70
N HIS A 408 19.51 -6.54 13.05
CA HIS A 408 19.61 -7.65 12.10
C HIS A 408 18.38 -8.52 12.22
N ARG A 409 17.68 -8.76 11.11
CA ARG A 409 16.35 -9.36 11.12
C ARG A 409 16.26 -10.54 10.15
N VAL A 410 15.55 -11.58 10.56
CA VAL A 410 15.01 -12.63 9.70
C VAL A 410 13.52 -12.76 9.95
N VAL A 411 12.73 -12.91 8.89
CA VAL A 411 11.26 -12.94 8.96
C VAL A 411 10.76 -14.22 8.28
N ALA A 412 9.92 -14.96 8.99
CA ALA A 412 9.10 -16.02 8.44
C ALA A 412 7.70 -15.46 8.19
N GLU A 413 7.50 -14.94 6.97
CA GLU A 413 6.26 -14.28 6.53
C GLU A 413 5.07 -15.26 6.57
N GLY A 414 3.93 -14.80 7.07
CA GLY A 414 2.67 -15.53 7.18
C GLY A 414 2.71 -16.78 8.07
N ALA A 415 3.78 -16.98 8.84
CA ALA A 415 4.02 -18.24 9.54
C ALA A 415 3.17 -18.42 10.83
N ILE A 416 2.63 -17.35 11.38
CA ILE A 416 1.74 -17.33 12.55
C ILE A 416 0.29 -17.50 12.10
N VAL A 417 -0.35 -18.58 12.51
CA VAL A 417 -1.79 -18.79 12.34
C VAL A 417 -2.49 -18.50 13.66
N GLN A 418 -3.44 -17.57 13.67
CA GLN A 418 -4.17 -17.21 14.87
C GLN A 418 -4.91 -18.43 15.46
N GLY A 419 -4.76 -18.63 16.76
CA GLY A 419 -5.34 -19.75 17.52
C GLY A 419 -4.57 -21.07 17.38
N GLU A 420 -3.51 -21.14 16.59
CA GLU A 420 -2.66 -22.32 16.44
C GLU A 420 -1.56 -22.34 17.51
N THR A 421 -1.42 -23.46 18.23
CA THR A 421 -0.24 -23.72 19.06
C THR A 421 0.81 -24.44 18.23
N ALA A 422 1.99 -23.82 18.06
CA ALA A 422 3.10 -24.39 17.31
C ALA A 422 4.41 -24.36 18.10
N GLU A 423 5.33 -25.26 17.75
CA GLU A 423 6.70 -25.28 18.27
C GLU A 423 7.60 -24.44 17.36
N TRP A 424 8.30 -23.46 17.93
CA TRP A 424 9.19 -22.57 17.20
C TRP A 424 10.63 -22.76 17.65
N SER A 425 11.56 -22.70 16.70
CA SER A 425 13.00 -22.73 16.93
C SER A 425 13.65 -21.60 16.16
N ALA A 426 14.23 -20.62 16.84
CA ALA A 426 14.87 -19.47 16.21
C ALA A 426 16.24 -19.22 16.84
N GLY A 427 17.19 -18.70 16.08
CA GLY A 427 18.52 -18.42 16.61
C GLY A 427 19.50 -17.88 15.60
N VAL A 428 20.77 -17.84 16.00
CA VAL A 428 21.91 -17.45 15.16
C VAL A 428 23.09 -18.37 15.43
N ASP A 429 23.79 -18.78 14.38
CA ASP A 429 24.90 -19.73 14.48
C ASP A 429 26.24 -18.98 14.66
N PRO A 430 27.35 -19.67 14.96
CA PRO A 430 28.64 -19.00 15.16
C PRO A 430 29.17 -18.25 13.94
N ASP A 431 28.67 -18.54 12.74
CA ASP A 431 29.06 -17.88 11.50
C ASP A 431 28.20 -16.64 11.21
N GLY A 432 27.11 -16.43 11.96
CA GLY A 432 26.21 -15.27 11.87
C GLY A 432 24.91 -15.54 11.11
N LEU A 433 24.64 -16.79 10.70
CA LEU A 433 23.40 -17.13 10.00
C LEU A 433 22.25 -17.21 10.99
N MET A 434 21.28 -16.30 10.85
CA MET A 434 20.03 -16.25 11.63
C MET A 434 18.96 -17.13 10.99
N TRP A 435 18.01 -17.61 11.80
CA TRP A 435 16.90 -18.42 11.29
C TRP A 435 15.65 -18.47 12.14
N ILE A 436 14.58 -18.95 11.51
CA ILE A 436 13.32 -19.35 12.13
C ILE A 436 12.85 -20.72 11.59
N GLU A 437 12.42 -21.57 12.50
CA GLU A 437 11.79 -22.87 12.25
C GLU A 437 10.42 -22.93 12.94
N LYS A 438 9.44 -23.56 12.29
CA LYS A 438 8.13 -23.92 12.85
C LYS A 438 7.92 -25.42 12.70
N ASP A 439 7.58 -26.10 13.80
CA ASP A 439 7.36 -27.55 13.89
C ASP A 439 8.50 -28.39 13.27
N GLY A 440 9.73 -27.88 13.38
CA GLY A 440 10.94 -28.50 12.85
C GLY A 440 11.21 -28.27 11.35
N ALA A 441 10.36 -27.51 10.65
CA ALA A 441 10.61 -27.05 9.29
C ALA A 441 11.28 -25.67 9.30
N ARG A 442 12.34 -25.50 8.52
CA ARG A 442 13.04 -24.22 8.32
C ARG A 442 12.20 -23.31 7.45
N LEU A 443 11.85 -22.14 7.97
CA LEU A 443 10.98 -21.18 7.27
C LEU A 443 11.75 -19.98 6.71
N ALA A 444 12.77 -19.51 7.43
CA ALA A 444 13.53 -18.34 7.01
C ALA A 444 15.00 -18.42 7.47
N GLU A 445 15.89 -17.82 6.67
CA GLU A 445 17.31 -17.64 6.96
C GLU A 445 17.78 -16.27 6.46
N ALA A 446 18.65 -15.62 7.22
CA ALA A 446 19.30 -14.38 6.78
C ALA A 446 20.69 -14.25 7.43
N GLU A 447 21.60 -13.54 6.76
CA GLU A 447 22.87 -13.13 7.38
C GLU A 447 22.59 -12.09 8.46
N GLY A 448 23.15 -12.29 9.64
CA GLY A 448 22.94 -11.40 10.78
C GLY A 448 24.17 -11.26 11.65
N VAL A 449 23.94 -11.12 12.96
CA VAL A 449 25.00 -10.86 13.93
C VAL A 449 24.92 -11.83 15.10
N VAL A 450 26.08 -12.29 15.56
CA VAL A 450 26.20 -13.06 16.80
C VAL A 450 26.16 -12.07 17.99
N PRO A 451 25.22 -12.22 18.95
CA PRO A 451 25.10 -11.30 20.07
C PRO A 451 26.38 -11.18 20.89
N GLU A 452 26.64 -9.99 21.41
CA GLU A 452 27.75 -9.77 22.33
C GLU A 452 27.54 -10.48 23.68
N ASP A 453 28.65 -10.84 24.33
CA ASP A 453 28.72 -11.36 25.70
C ASP A 453 28.49 -10.20 26.69
N VAL A 454 27.21 -9.83 26.86
CA VAL A 454 26.73 -8.77 27.72
C VAL A 454 25.56 -9.26 28.58
N ASP A 455 25.59 -8.91 29.87
CA ASP A 455 24.50 -9.18 30.79
C ASP A 455 23.30 -8.29 30.43
N ARG A 456 22.21 -8.90 29.94
CA ARG A 456 20.95 -8.20 29.65
C ARG A 456 20.12 -8.02 30.91
N GLU A 457 19.67 -6.80 31.18
CA GLU A 457 18.90 -6.46 32.37
C GLU A 457 17.51 -7.10 32.37
N ASN A 458 16.87 -7.19 31.20
CA ASN A 458 15.52 -7.70 31.04
C ASN A 458 15.51 -8.96 30.16
N LEU A 459 15.03 -10.08 30.69
CA LEU A 459 14.78 -11.33 29.96
C LEU A 459 13.27 -11.60 29.92
N LEU A 460 12.54 -10.79 29.16
CA LEU A 460 11.07 -10.79 29.15
C LEU A 460 10.51 -11.86 28.20
N VAL A 461 9.44 -12.53 28.64
CA VAL A 461 8.73 -13.56 27.86
C VAL A 461 7.26 -13.20 27.83
N GLY A 462 6.69 -13.01 26.63
CA GLY A 462 5.32 -12.53 26.48
C GLY A 462 5.12 -11.04 26.80
N GLU A 463 6.19 -10.31 27.13
CA GLU A 463 6.21 -8.89 27.48
C GLU A 463 7.31 -8.16 26.69
N SER A 464 7.29 -6.83 26.67
CA SER A 464 8.23 -6.02 25.89
C SER A 464 9.04 -5.04 26.73
N ASN A 465 10.24 -4.73 26.22
CA ASN A 465 11.07 -3.62 26.70
C ASN A 465 10.54 -2.25 26.25
N TRP A 466 9.57 -2.19 25.33
CA TRP A 466 8.89 -0.97 24.91
C TRP A 466 7.70 -0.68 25.84
N PRO A 467 7.65 0.50 26.48
CA PRO A 467 6.55 0.88 27.37
C PRO A 467 5.18 0.95 26.69
N GLU A 468 5.16 1.16 25.38
CA GLU A 468 3.96 1.33 24.56
C GLU A 468 3.40 -0.01 24.02
N ASP A 469 4.21 -1.08 24.03
CA ASP A 469 3.81 -2.40 23.51
C ASP A 469 2.99 -3.15 24.56
N ASP A 470 1.83 -3.67 24.14
CA ASP A 470 1.00 -4.55 24.96
C ASP A 470 1.58 -5.98 25.01
N ALA A 471 1.33 -6.68 26.12
CA ALA A 471 1.76 -8.07 26.27
C ALA A 471 1.10 -8.99 25.22
N LEU A 472 1.76 -10.12 24.93
CA LEU A 472 1.25 -11.14 24.03
C LEU A 472 -0.18 -11.55 24.39
N VAL A 473 -1.11 -11.38 23.45
CA VAL A 473 -2.48 -11.90 23.52
C VAL A 473 -2.44 -13.34 23.03
N GLY A 474 -2.02 -14.22 23.93
CA GLY A 474 -1.76 -15.62 23.60
C GLY A 474 -1.28 -16.45 24.79
N GLU A 475 -0.66 -17.59 24.49
CA GLU A 475 -0.13 -18.52 25.49
C GLU A 475 1.27 -18.99 25.10
N ILE A 476 2.22 -18.87 26.03
CA ILE A 476 3.56 -19.48 25.94
C ILE A 476 3.61 -20.60 26.98
N SER A 477 3.80 -21.85 26.53
CA SER A 477 3.72 -23.03 27.40
C SER A 477 5.05 -23.76 27.61
N GLY A 478 6.12 -23.36 26.93
CA GLY A 478 7.46 -23.91 27.09
C GLY A 478 8.50 -23.01 26.43
N ILE A 479 9.65 -22.81 27.07
CA ILE A 479 10.79 -22.06 26.52
C ILE A 479 12.11 -22.69 26.99
N GLU A 480 13.05 -22.89 26.08
CA GLU A 480 14.42 -23.34 26.33
C GLU A 480 15.40 -22.51 25.49
N VAL A 481 16.45 -21.98 26.12
CA VAL A 481 17.52 -21.23 25.45
C VAL A 481 18.81 -22.02 25.53
N THR A 482 19.39 -22.32 24.37
CA THR A 482 20.60 -23.14 24.22
C THR A 482 21.72 -22.34 23.56
N ALA A 483 22.86 -22.21 24.24
CA ALA A 483 24.07 -21.66 23.62
C ALA A 483 24.67 -22.62 22.59
N LEU A 484 25.01 -22.08 21.42
CA LEU A 484 25.70 -22.80 20.34
C LEU A 484 27.18 -22.43 20.35
N SER A 485 28.06 -23.40 20.15
CA SER A 485 29.51 -23.18 20.17
C SER A 485 30.17 -23.72 18.91
N GLU A 486 31.22 -23.04 18.44
CA GLU A 486 32.04 -23.49 17.32
C GLU A 486 32.62 -24.92 17.56
N PRO A 487 32.80 -25.74 16.50
CA PRO A 487 33.63 -26.93 16.61
C PRO A 487 35.09 -26.53 16.87
N SER A 488 35.55 -26.75 18.10
CA SER A 488 36.91 -26.45 18.56
C SER A 488 38.03 -26.96 17.62
N ASP A 489 38.95 -26.08 17.20
CA ASP A 489 40.33 -26.45 16.80
C ASP A 489 41.36 -25.81 17.77
N PRO A 490 42.42 -26.54 18.19
CA PRO A 490 43.22 -26.19 19.34
C PRO A 490 44.40 -25.30 18.96
N GLY A 491 44.35 -24.06 19.43
CA GLY A 491 45.54 -23.45 20.03
C GLY A 491 45.99 -22.12 19.47
N ALA A 492 45.69 -21.06 20.22
CA ALA A 492 46.55 -19.95 20.62
C ALA A 492 45.63 -18.97 21.37
N GLY A 493 45.89 -18.40 22.54
CA GLY A 493 47.03 -18.32 23.42
C GLY A 493 46.69 -17.17 24.39
N ASP A 494 46.65 -17.46 25.69
CA ASP A 494 46.37 -16.56 26.82
C ASP A 494 46.97 -15.14 26.69
N PRO A 495 46.19 -14.09 27.02
CA PRO A 495 46.72 -13.10 27.96
C PRO A 495 45.69 -12.58 29.00
N THR A 496 45.93 -12.96 30.25
CA THR A 496 45.98 -12.15 31.49
C THR A 496 44.83 -11.21 31.89
N ASP A 497 44.12 -11.64 32.95
CA ASP A 497 43.42 -10.94 34.04
C ASP A 497 43.78 -9.45 34.31
N PRO A 498 42.75 -8.56 34.36
CA PRO A 498 42.76 -7.37 35.19
C PRO A 498 41.61 -7.33 36.23
N THR A 499 41.94 -7.64 37.48
CA THR A 499 41.53 -7.00 38.77
C THR A 499 40.08 -6.51 39.00
N ASP A 500 39.48 -7.07 40.06
CA ASP A 500 38.24 -6.68 40.78
C ASP A 500 37.86 -5.17 40.74
N PRO A 501 36.60 -4.82 40.39
CA PRO A 501 36.00 -3.55 40.73
C PRO A 501 35.57 -3.50 42.21
N VAL A 502 35.53 -2.29 42.76
CA VAL A 502 35.24 -1.99 44.17
C VAL A 502 33.75 -1.66 44.31
N ASP A 503 33.09 -2.19 45.35
CA ASP A 503 31.66 -1.98 45.67
C ASP A 503 31.18 -0.52 45.50
N PRO A 504 30.03 -0.27 44.83
CA PRO A 504 29.40 1.04 44.82
C PRO A 504 28.70 1.34 46.17
N VAL A 505 28.61 2.62 46.47
CA VAL A 505 27.99 3.16 47.70
C VAL A 505 26.54 3.55 47.40
N ASP A 506 25.64 3.13 48.27
CA ASP A 506 24.18 3.33 48.28
C ASP A 506 23.72 4.79 48.00
N PRO A 507 22.86 5.06 47.00
CA PRO A 507 22.30 6.38 46.75
C PRO A 507 21.17 6.71 47.75
N THR A 508 21.10 7.98 48.15
CA THR A 508 20.04 8.49 49.03
C THR A 508 18.78 8.88 48.25
N ASP A 509 17.63 8.49 48.82
CA ASP A 509 16.23 8.79 48.47
C ASP A 509 15.94 10.20 47.89
N PRO A 510 15.24 10.34 46.74
CA PRO A 510 14.89 11.63 46.15
C PRO A 510 13.73 12.33 46.91
N THR A 511 13.72 13.65 46.86
CA THR A 511 12.65 14.50 47.43
C THR A 511 11.55 14.81 46.42
N ASP A 512 10.32 14.73 46.88
CA ASP A 512 9.03 15.03 46.21
C ASP A 512 9.03 16.37 45.41
N PRO A 513 8.58 16.40 44.14
CA PRO A 513 8.51 17.62 43.34
C PRO A 513 7.39 18.57 43.83
N THR A 514 7.60 19.87 43.63
CA THR A 514 6.61 20.92 43.93
C THR A 514 5.69 21.17 42.74
N ASP A 515 4.39 21.34 43.02
CA ASP A 515 3.30 21.76 42.12
C ASP A 515 3.70 22.87 41.12
N PRO A 516 3.31 22.78 39.83
CA PRO A 516 3.59 23.83 38.84
C PRO A 516 2.76 25.10 39.11
N THR A 517 3.31 26.25 38.69
CA THR A 517 2.63 27.55 38.78
C THR A 517 1.76 27.83 37.55
N ASP A 518 0.58 28.38 37.79
CA ASP A 518 -0.43 28.86 36.82
C ASP A 518 0.19 29.75 35.71
N PRO A 519 -0.12 29.54 34.41
CA PRO A 519 0.44 30.33 33.31
C PRO A 519 -0.05 31.79 33.31
N THR A 520 0.82 32.68 32.84
CA THR A 520 0.53 34.11 32.66
C THR A 520 -0.20 34.39 31.34
N ASP A 521 -1.16 35.31 31.39
CA ASP A 521 -1.95 35.89 30.29
C ASP A 521 -1.09 36.25 29.04
N PRO A 522 -1.51 35.94 27.80
CA PRO A 522 -0.77 36.26 26.59
C PRO A 522 -0.62 37.78 26.42
N GLY A 523 0.58 38.24 26.06
CA GLY A 523 0.81 39.64 25.71
C GLY A 523 0.14 40.02 24.37
N ASP A 524 -0.12 41.31 24.16
CA ASP A 524 -0.57 41.85 22.86
C ASP A 524 0.38 41.38 21.74
N PRO A 525 -0.14 40.92 20.59
CA PRO A 525 0.67 40.46 19.46
C PRO A 525 1.58 41.58 18.93
N THR A 526 2.79 41.19 18.54
CA THR A 526 3.75 42.12 17.92
C THR A 526 3.19 42.52 16.54
N PRO A 527 3.09 43.82 16.21
CA PRO A 527 2.64 44.21 14.88
C PRO A 527 3.63 43.68 13.82
N PRO A 528 3.15 43.15 12.67
CA PRO A 528 4.03 42.67 11.62
C PRO A 528 4.98 43.77 11.17
N VAL A 529 6.20 43.37 10.81
CA VAL A 529 7.10 44.26 10.11
C VAL A 529 6.51 44.47 8.71
N THR A 530 6.44 45.73 8.28
CA THR A 530 5.84 46.12 6.99
C THR A 530 6.97 46.46 6.03
N GLY A 531 6.97 45.87 4.82
CA GLY A 531 8.02 46.05 3.83
C GLY A 531 7.73 45.32 2.52
N ALA A 532 8.46 45.70 1.46
CA ALA A 532 8.56 44.89 0.24
C ALA A 532 9.26 43.56 0.60
N GLY A 533 8.68 42.44 0.20
CA GLY A 533 8.99 41.08 0.65
C GLY A 533 8.07 40.07 -0.04
N ASP A 534 8.31 38.80 0.26
CA ASP A 534 7.76 37.67 -0.48
C ASP A 534 6.69 36.96 0.38
N MET A 535 5.55 36.66 -0.24
CA MET A 535 4.51 35.83 0.38
C MET A 535 4.32 34.53 -0.40
N ILE A 536 4.40 33.41 0.30
CA ILE A 536 4.23 32.07 -0.26
C ILE A 536 2.84 31.56 0.12
N PHE A 537 2.09 31.07 -0.86
CA PHE A 537 0.80 30.42 -0.64
C PHE A 537 0.84 29.03 -1.24
N VAL A 538 0.61 28.03 -0.39
CA VAL A 538 0.60 26.62 -0.75
C VAL A 538 -0.58 25.92 -0.07
N ALA A 539 -0.91 24.72 -0.55
CA ALA A 539 -1.97 23.94 0.07
C ALA A 539 -1.51 23.35 1.40
N HIS A 540 -0.45 22.54 1.36
CA HIS A 540 0.04 21.71 2.46
C HIS A 540 1.42 22.15 2.94
N GLN A 541 1.81 21.60 4.10
CA GLN A 541 3.00 21.99 4.84
C GLN A 541 4.31 21.71 4.05
N ASP A 542 4.38 20.60 3.33
CA ASP A 542 5.55 20.16 2.56
C ASP A 542 5.73 20.84 1.20
N ASP A 543 4.68 21.44 0.64
CA ASP A 543 4.64 21.93 -0.74
C ASP A 543 5.73 22.96 -1.05
N ASP A 544 5.94 23.92 -0.16
CA ASP A 544 6.93 24.97 -0.37
C ASP A 544 8.36 24.47 -0.20
N LEU A 545 8.55 23.48 0.70
CA LEU A 545 9.83 22.80 0.87
C LEU A 545 10.21 21.95 -0.35
N LEU A 546 9.23 21.34 -1.03
CA LEU A 546 9.46 20.45 -2.17
C LEU A 546 9.58 21.18 -3.50
N PHE A 547 8.75 22.21 -3.75
CA PHE A 547 8.58 22.77 -5.10
C PHE A 547 9.09 24.21 -5.26
N MET A 548 9.48 24.86 -4.17
CA MET A 548 9.92 26.27 -4.17
C MET A 548 11.29 26.48 -3.53
N ASN A 549 11.96 25.40 -3.12
CA ASN A 549 13.35 25.41 -2.68
C ASN A 549 14.28 25.02 -3.84
N PRO A 550 15.46 25.65 -3.98
CA PRO A 550 16.16 26.51 -3.00
C PRO A 550 15.73 27.98 -2.93
N THR A 551 14.80 28.48 -3.76
CA THR A 551 14.41 29.91 -3.72
C THR A 551 13.97 30.38 -2.33
N ILE A 552 13.16 29.62 -1.59
CA ILE A 552 12.70 30.03 -0.25
C ILE A 552 13.86 30.12 0.74
N SER A 553 14.77 29.15 0.76
CA SER A 553 15.98 29.22 1.59
C SER A 553 16.79 30.50 1.30
N ASP A 554 16.99 30.83 0.02
CA ASP A 554 17.67 32.07 -0.41
C ASP A 554 16.93 33.35 0.02
N LEU A 555 15.59 33.33 0.04
CA LEU A 555 14.77 34.45 0.52
C LEU A 555 14.91 34.65 2.02
N ILE A 556 14.95 33.56 2.80
CA ILE A 556 15.08 33.59 4.27
C ILE A 556 16.47 34.09 4.71
N ASP A 557 17.56 33.79 3.98
CA ASP A 557 18.89 34.40 4.25
C ASP A 557 18.94 35.92 3.92
N GLY A 558 17.89 36.43 3.26
CA GLY A 558 17.75 37.83 2.86
C GLY A 558 17.37 38.81 3.98
N ASP A 559 17.37 40.11 3.65
CA ASP A 559 16.91 41.19 4.55
C ASP A 559 15.40 41.50 4.38
N ALA A 560 14.68 40.77 3.51
CA ALA A 560 13.28 41.03 3.16
C ALA A 560 12.34 40.10 3.95
N PRO A 561 11.15 40.55 4.36
CA PRO A 561 10.18 39.69 5.02
C PRO A 561 9.73 38.52 4.14
N VAL A 562 9.63 37.33 4.74
CA VAL A 562 9.12 36.11 4.13
C VAL A 562 7.95 35.61 4.96
N THR A 563 6.78 35.52 4.33
CA THR A 563 5.58 35.01 4.99
C THR A 563 4.96 33.87 4.21
N THR A 564 4.78 32.73 4.86
CA THR A 564 4.19 31.53 4.26
C THR A 564 2.81 31.28 4.82
N VAL A 565 1.87 30.95 3.94
CA VAL A 565 0.46 30.76 4.26
C VAL A 565 0.03 29.39 3.74
N TYR A 566 -0.24 28.48 4.66
CA TYR A 566 -0.78 27.15 4.40
C TYR A 566 -2.31 27.21 4.45
N LEU A 567 -2.94 26.83 3.35
CA LEU A 567 -4.39 26.91 3.24
C LEU A 567 -5.06 25.73 3.97
N THR A 568 -4.53 24.52 3.83
CA THR A 568 -5.06 23.33 4.48
C THR A 568 -4.20 22.90 5.67
N ALA A 569 -4.71 21.94 6.44
CA ALA A 569 -3.98 21.31 7.53
C ALA A 569 -3.07 20.17 7.05
N GLY A 570 -3.12 19.79 5.76
CA GLY A 570 -2.45 18.57 5.27
C GLY A 570 -2.82 17.35 6.09
N ASP A 571 -4.09 17.26 6.53
CA ASP A 571 -4.49 16.29 7.55
C ASP A 571 -4.59 14.86 7.03
N ALA A 572 -4.61 14.64 5.70
CA ALA A 572 -4.78 13.32 5.10
C ALA A 572 -6.00 12.53 5.67
N GLY A 573 -7.04 13.23 6.14
CA GLY A 573 -8.20 12.65 6.82
C GLY A 573 -7.96 12.24 8.28
N MET A 574 -6.78 12.52 8.83
CA MET A 574 -6.35 12.17 10.19
C MET A 574 -6.64 13.29 11.20
N GLY A 575 -6.42 12.98 12.49
CA GLY A 575 -6.70 13.87 13.61
C GLY A 575 -5.59 14.88 13.91
N GLU A 576 -5.81 15.68 14.95
CA GLU A 576 -4.88 16.73 15.43
C GLU A 576 -3.47 16.24 15.73
N GLU A 577 -3.31 15.00 16.18
CA GLU A 577 -2.00 14.41 16.43
C GLU A 577 -1.11 14.40 15.17
N TYR A 578 -1.70 14.22 13.99
CA TYR A 578 -0.96 14.20 12.73
C TYR A 578 -0.74 15.63 12.20
N TRP A 579 -1.80 16.39 11.94
CA TRP A 579 -1.65 17.69 11.28
C TRP A 579 -0.91 18.73 12.14
N SER A 580 -0.96 18.63 13.47
CA SER A 580 -0.22 19.56 14.33
C SER A 580 1.28 19.27 14.37
N GLU A 581 1.70 18.02 14.15
CA GLU A 581 3.11 17.67 13.98
C GLU A 581 3.62 18.19 12.64
N ARG A 582 2.83 18.16 11.56
CA ARG A 582 3.22 18.81 10.28
C ARG A 582 3.48 20.32 10.45
N GLU A 583 2.67 21.03 11.25
CA GLU A 583 2.95 22.44 11.59
C GLU A 583 4.24 22.62 12.42
N ALA A 584 4.60 21.64 13.25
CA ALA A 584 5.86 21.64 13.99
C ALA A 584 7.06 21.34 13.07
N GLY A 585 6.89 20.43 12.10
CA GLY A 585 7.87 20.15 11.05
C GLY A 585 8.23 21.40 10.25
N GLU A 586 7.24 22.19 9.86
CA GLU A 586 7.51 23.46 9.16
C GLU A 586 8.29 24.46 10.01
N LYS A 587 7.98 24.53 11.30
CA LYS A 587 8.74 25.37 12.23
C LYS A 587 10.19 24.92 12.32
N ASP A 588 10.46 23.62 12.36
CA ASP A 588 11.83 23.11 12.43
C ASP A 588 12.57 23.27 11.10
N ALA A 589 11.92 23.05 9.96
CA ALA A 589 12.50 23.30 8.63
C ALA A 589 12.82 24.78 8.38
N TYR A 590 11.87 25.69 8.61
CA TYR A 590 12.11 27.12 8.54
C TYR A 590 13.12 27.60 9.58
N GLY A 591 13.15 26.95 10.75
CA GLY A 591 14.12 27.24 11.79
C GLY A 591 15.55 26.89 11.39
N GLU A 592 15.72 25.80 10.64
CA GLU A 592 17.02 25.43 10.04
C GLU A 592 17.43 26.44 8.96
N MET A 593 16.54 26.79 8.04
CA MET A 593 16.80 27.82 7.01
C MET A 593 17.20 29.17 7.62
N ALA A 594 16.50 29.61 8.68
CA ALA A 594 16.78 30.87 9.36
C ALA A 594 17.94 30.78 10.38
N GLY A 595 18.42 29.57 10.70
CA GLY A 595 19.41 29.33 11.75
C GLY A 595 18.93 29.70 13.16
N ALA A 596 17.62 29.65 13.41
CA ALA A 596 16.99 29.99 14.69
C ALA A 596 15.71 29.17 14.92
N ASN A 597 15.48 28.71 16.16
CA ASN A 597 14.29 27.93 16.52
C ASN A 597 13.58 28.54 17.76
N ASP A 598 13.39 29.87 17.75
CA ASP A 598 12.75 30.62 18.84
C ASP A 598 11.33 31.10 18.46
N TRP A 599 10.53 30.17 17.95
CA TRP A 599 9.15 30.40 17.53
C TRP A 599 8.25 30.94 18.65
N VAL A 600 7.38 31.85 18.24
CA VAL A 600 6.30 32.40 19.07
C VAL A 600 4.98 32.15 18.35
N ASP A 601 4.17 31.29 18.93
CA ASP A 601 2.80 31.06 18.47
C ASP A 601 1.89 32.21 18.88
N GLU A 602 1.03 32.62 17.95
CA GLU A 602 0.01 33.62 18.14
C GLU A 602 -1.26 33.31 17.34
N THR A 603 -2.35 33.99 17.68
CA THR A 603 -3.57 33.98 16.89
C THR A 603 -3.78 35.35 16.29
N VAL A 604 -3.90 35.40 14.98
CA VAL A 604 -4.07 36.63 14.21
C VAL A 604 -5.52 36.74 13.74
N SER A 605 -6.21 37.75 14.23
CA SER A 605 -7.57 38.08 13.80
C SER A 605 -7.55 38.88 12.50
N ILE A 606 -8.21 38.37 11.45
CA ILE A 606 -8.40 39.01 10.14
C ILE A 606 -9.89 39.26 9.91
N SER A 607 -10.26 40.53 9.73
CA SER A 607 -11.66 40.91 9.50
C SER A 607 -11.98 41.00 8.00
N VAL A 608 -12.95 40.21 7.53
CA VAL A 608 -13.51 40.26 6.16
C VAL A 608 -15.02 40.45 6.24
N GLY A 609 -15.57 41.43 5.51
CA GLY A 609 -17.02 41.68 5.54
C GLY A 609 -17.62 42.05 6.92
N GLY A 610 -16.78 42.31 7.93
CA GLY A 610 -17.21 42.51 9.32
C GLY A 610 -17.35 41.23 10.16
N VAL A 611 -16.88 40.09 9.63
CA VAL A 611 -16.64 38.84 10.34
C VAL A 611 -15.14 38.75 10.66
N ASP A 612 -14.80 38.38 11.89
CA ASP A 612 -13.43 38.18 12.33
C ASP A 612 -13.09 36.69 12.20
N HIS A 613 -12.02 36.36 11.47
CA HIS A 613 -11.46 35.03 11.34
C HIS A 613 -10.18 34.95 12.15
N GLU A 614 -10.09 33.99 13.06
CA GLU A 614 -8.92 33.77 13.90
C GLU A 614 -8.01 32.74 13.22
N ILE A 615 -6.79 33.15 12.89
CA ILE A 615 -5.84 32.32 12.13
C ILE A 615 -4.64 32.01 13.03
N ALA A 616 -4.23 30.75 13.09
CA ALA A 616 -3.00 30.36 13.78
C ALA A 616 -1.79 30.92 13.01
N SER A 617 -0.83 31.50 13.74
CA SER A 617 0.40 32.03 13.15
C SER A 617 1.57 31.83 14.09
N SER A 618 2.76 31.64 13.53
CA SER A 618 4.01 31.55 14.27
C SER A 618 5.06 32.45 13.62
N TYR A 619 5.93 33.05 14.41
CA TYR A 619 7.08 33.82 13.90
C TYR A 619 8.31 33.58 14.76
N LEU A 620 9.50 33.73 14.19
CA LEU A 620 10.76 33.63 14.95
C LEU A 620 10.96 34.89 15.80
N ALA A 621 11.16 34.74 17.12
CA ALA A 621 11.35 35.91 17.99
C ALA A 621 12.66 36.66 17.67
N SER A 622 13.67 35.93 17.21
CA SER A 622 14.97 36.47 16.79
C SER A 622 14.90 37.13 15.41
N ASP A 623 14.00 36.66 14.55
CA ASP A 623 13.74 37.22 13.24
C ASP A 623 12.23 37.25 12.88
N PRO A 624 11.49 38.27 13.37
CA PRO A 624 10.04 38.34 13.16
C PRO A 624 9.60 38.55 11.70
N ASP A 625 10.56 38.72 10.79
CA ASP A 625 10.37 38.85 9.35
C ASP A 625 10.12 37.47 8.69
N VAL A 626 10.44 36.36 9.36
CA VAL A 626 10.05 34.98 8.99
C VAL A 626 8.80 34.57 9.75
N ARG A 627 7.73 34.25 9.02
CA ARG A 627 6.40 34.04 9.62
C ARG A 627 5.55 33.03 8.87
N LEU A 628 4.87 32.18 9.63
CA LEU A 628 3.95 31.16 9.14
C LEU A 628 2.50 31.48 9.53
N TYR A 629 1.55 31.14 8.66
CA TYR A 629 0.11 31.16 8.89
C TYR A 629 -0.51 29.82 8.53
N PHE A 630 -1.37 29.30 9.39
CA PHE A 630 -2.08 28.05 9.18
C PHE A 630 -3.58 28.31 9.21
N LEU A 631 -4.24 28.21 8.05
CA LEU A 631 -5.70 28.35 7.95
C LEU A 631 -6.43 27.06 8.37
N ARG A 632 -5.71 25.92 8.35
CA ARG A 632 -6.16 24.61 8.83
C ARG A 632 -7.45 24.12 8.16
N LEU A 633 -7.68 24.47 6.90
CA LEU A 633 -8.80 23.91 6.15
C LEU A 633 -8.58 22.40 5.92
N PRO A 634 -9.63 21.58 5.81
CA PRO A 634 -9.50 20.17 5.50
C PRO A 634 -8.75 19.91 4.18
N ASP A 635 -7.93 18.86 4.16
CA ASP A 635 -7.35 18.28 2.97
C ASP A 635 -8.46 17.75 2.02
N GLY A 636 -8.37 18.19 0.77
CA GLY A 636 -9.31 17.97 -0.30
C GLY A 636 -9.08 16.69 -1.09
N PHE A 637 -7.95 15.98 -0.93
CA PHE A 637 -7.57 14.83 -1.76
C PHE A 637 -7.69 15.20 -3.26
N GLN A 638 -8.39 14.39 -4.06
CA GLN A 638 -8.73 14.70 -5.45
C GLN A 638 -9.99 15.59 -5.57
N GLY A 639 -10.14 16.57 -4.69
CA GLY A 639 -11.28 17.47 -4.60
C GLY A 639 -12.52 16.90 -3.91
N THR A 640 -12.46 15.66 -3.43
CA THR A 640 -13.56 14.98 -2.73
C THR A 640 -13.62 15.33 -1.25
N GLY A 641 -12.50 15.68 -0.63
CA GLY A 641 -12.36 15.79 0.83
C GLY A 641 -12.48 14.43 1.54
N SER A 642 -12.03 14.37 2.78
CA SER A 642 -12.14 13.18 3.63
C SER A 642 -13.51 13.03 4.29
N GLU A 643 -13.91 11.80 4.61
CA GLU A 643 -15.13 11.56 5.40
C GLU A 643 -15.03 12.20 6.80
N THR A 644 -13.84 12.18 7.40
CA THR A 644 -13.55 12.76 8.73
C THR A 644 -14.00 14.22 8.83
N TYR A 645 -13.83 14.99 7.76
CA TYR A 645 -14.16 16.41 7.69
C TYR A 645 -15.30 16.69 6.70
N ASP A 646 -16.31 15.81 6.69
CA ASP A 646 -17.58 15.96 5.96
C ASP A 646 -17.45 16.11 4.42
N GLY A 647 -16.31 15.69 3.85
CA GLY A 647 -16.01 15.81 2.43
C GLY A 647 -15.89 17.26 1.96
N GLU A 648 -15.53 18.19 2.84
CA GLU A 648 -15.21 19.56 2.45
C GLU A 648 -13.84 19.62 1.73
N SER A 649 -13.71 20.45 0.69
CA SER A 649 -12.47 20.60 -0.09
C SER A 649 -12.38 22.00 -0.71
N LEU A 650 -11.17 22.45 -1.04
CA LEU A 650 -10.96 23.74 -1.71
C LEU A 650 -11.66 23.78 -3.08
N GLU A 651 -11.60 22.69 -3.84
CA GLU A 651 -12.28 22.56 -5.14
C GLU A 651 -13.80 22.75 -5.02
N LYS A 652 -14.44 22.07 -4.07
CA LYS A 652 -15.89 22.21 -3.88
C LYS A 652 -16.26 23.62 -3.43
N LEU A 653 -15.41 24.27 -2.62
CA LEU A 653 -15.62 25.65 -2.18
C LEU A 653 -15.48 26.63 -3.36
N TRP A 654 -14.46 26.44 -4.19
CA TRP A 654 -14.20 27.24 -5.39
C TRP A 654 -15.34 27.15 -6.41
N ASP A 655 -15.78 25.92 -6.72
CA ASP A 655 -16.89 25.64 -7.62
C ASP A 655 -18.26 26.08 -7.09
N GLY A 656 -18.35 26.43 -5.80
CA GLY A 656 -19.61 26.69 -5.11
C GLY A 656 -20.49 25.44 -4.96
N ARG A 657 -19.88 24.24 -4.92
CA ARG A 657 -20.55 22.98 -4.57
C ARG A 657 -20.84 22.88 -3.08
N ILE A 658 -20.02 23.51 -2.25
CA ILE A 658 -20.29 23.77 -0.82
C ILE A 658 -20.36 25.27 -0.57
N ASP A 659 -21.20 25.68 0.39
CA ASP A 659 -21.38 27.10 0.72
C ASP A 659 -20.22 27.64 1.59
N THR A 660 -19.66 26.78 2.43
CA THR A 660 -18.61 27.09 3.39
C THR A 660 -17.70 25.89 3.62
N MET A 661 -16.49 26.15 4.09
CA MET A 661 -15.52 25.18 4.56
C MET A 661 -15.04 25.57 5.97
N THR A 662 -14.93 24.61 6.88
CA THR A 662 -14.59 24.82 8.29
C THR A 662 -13.24 24.21 8.60
N ALA A 663 -12.37 24.98 9.26
CA ALA A 663 -11.06 24.49 9.71
C ALA A 663 -11.19 23.22 10.56
N VAL A 664 -10.23 22.31 10.46
CA VAL A 664 -10.26 20.98 11.10
C VAL A 664 -10.33 21.05 12.64
N ASP A 665 -9.86 22.15 13.23
CA ASP A 665 -9.93 22.44 14.66
C ASP A 665 -11.18 23.27 15.07
N GLY A 666 -12.04 23.61 14.10
CA GLY A 666 -13.24 24.42 14.27
C GLY A 666 -12.98 25.90 14.60
N SER A 667 -11.75 26.39 14.41
CA SER A 667 -11.34 27.77 14.74
C SER A 667 -12.00 28.82 13.84
N ALA A 668 -12.24 28.48 12.57
CA ALA A 668 -12.82 29.37 11.58
C ALA A 668 -13.63 28.61 10.53
N THR A 669 -14.60 29.31 9.93
CA THR A 669 -15.38 28.84 8.79
C THR A 669 -15.36 29.92 7.71
N TYR A 670 -15.20 29.54 6.46
CA TYR A 670 -15.04 30.44 5.34
C TYR A 670 -16.00 30.07 4.21
N SER A 671 -16.74 31.04 3.70
CA SER A 671 -17.20 30.99 2.31
C SER A 671 -16.04 31.28 1.33
N SER A 672 -16.22 30.99 0.05
CA SER A 672 -15.23 31.32 -1.01
C SER A 672 -14.85 32.82 -1.02
N GLU A 673 -15.83 33.72 -0.83
CA GLU A 673 -15.59 35.18 -0.74
C GLU A 673 -14.80 35.55 0.53
N GLU A 674 -15.09 34.90 1.66
CA GLU A 674 -14.38 35.14 2.92
C GLU A 674 -12.94 34.62 2.86
N LEU A 675 -12.71 33.43 2.30
CA LEU A 675 -11.36 32.87 2.11
C LEU A 675 -10.50 33.79 1.24
N THR A 676 -11.00 34.15 0.04
CA THR A 676 -10.31 35.10 -0.85
C THR A 676 -10.03 36.44 -0.16
N GLY A 677 -11.02 36.95 0.58
CA GLY A 677 -10.89 38.18 1.33
C GLY A 677 -9.85 38.09 2.46
N VAL A 678 -9.71 36.94 3.12
CA VAL A 678 -8.72 36.72 4.17
C VAL A 678 -7.32 36.73 3.56
N LEU A 679 -7.09 36.00 2.47
CA LEU A 679 -5.81 36.00 1.76
C LEU A 679 -5.44 37.41 1.28
N THR A 680 -6.40 38.15 0.71
CA THR A 680 -6.21 39.55 0.32
C THR A 680 -5.85 40.43 1.51
N GLN A 681 -6.49 40.25 2.66
CA GLN A 681 -6.22 41.04 3.85
C GLN A 681 -4.87 40.68 4.51
N LEU A 682 -4.38 39.44 4.36
CA LEU A 682 -3.02 39.07 4.71
C LEU A 682 -2.01 39.78 3.80
N MET A 683 -2.25 39.85 2.50
CA MET A 683 -1.44 40.66 1.58
C MET A 683 -1.47 42.15 1.94
N GLU A 684 -2.63 42.72 2.27
CA GLU A 684 -2.74 44.13 2.73
C GLU A 684 -2.03 44.37 4.07
N ARG A 685 -1.88 43.33 4.90
CA ARG A 685 -1.20 43.41 6.20
C ARG A 685 0.31 43.40 6.05
N HIS A 686 0.85 42.53 5.21
CA HIS A 686 2.30 42.34 5.02
C HIS A 686 2.89 43.18 3.89
N THR A 687 2.04 43.63 2.98
CA THR A 687 2.35 44.47 1.83
C THR A 687 3.42 43.88 0.88
N PRO A 688 3.29 42.62 0.43
CA PRO A 688 4.28 42.00 -0.43
C PRO A 688 4.37 42.72 -1.78
N ASP A 689 5.53 42.63 -2.41
CA ASP A 689 5.75 42.95 -3.82
C ASP A 689 6.00 41.70 -4.68
N GLN A 690 6.10 40.53 -4.06
CA GLN A 690 6.17 39.22 -4.70
C GLN A 690 5.29 38.20 -4.01
N ILE A 691 4.65 37.32 -4.79
CA ILE A 691 4.00 36.12 -4.26
C ILE A 691 4.44 34.87 -5.03
N HIS A 692 4.46 33.74 -4.34
CA HIS A 692 4.80 32.42 -4.87
C HIS A 692 3.60 31.49 -4.71
N ILE A 693 3.23 30.78 -5.78
CA ILE A 693 2.11 29.84 -5.84
C ILE A 693 2.48 28.60 -6.67
N GLN A 694 1.72 27.51 -6.58
CA GLN A 694 1.89 26.34 -7.43
C GLN A 694 1.14 26.51 -8.78
N ASP A 695 1.31 25.54 -9.67
CA ASP A 695 0.69 25.52 -11.00
C ASP A 695 -0.83 25.30 -10.88
N HIS A 696 -1.58 26.17 -11.56
CA HIS A 696 -3.03 26.07 -11.72
C HIS A 696 -3.48 26.43 -13.15
N THR A 697 -2.55 26.53 -14.10
CA THR A 697 -2.85 27.05 -15.44
C THR A 697 -2.24 26.26 -16.59
N SER A 698 -1.22 25.45 -16.33
CA SER A 698 -0.56 24.69 -17.39
C SER A 698 -1.34 23.42 -17.76
N GLU A 699 -0.87 22.71 -18.79
CA GLU A 699 -1.42 21.40 -19.16
C GLU A 699 -1.12 20.30 -18.13
N HIS A 700 -0.26 20.58 -17.15
CA HIS A 700 0.13 19.64 -16.11
C HIS A 700 -0.77 19.66 -14.88
N THR A 701 -1.78 20.55 -14.82
CA THR A 701 -2.73 20.58 -13.70
C THR A 701 -3.53 19.29 -13.53
N ASP A 702 -3.64 18.48 -14.60
CA ASP A 702 -4.28 17.16 -14.55
C ASP A 702 -3.45 16.14 -13.73
N LEU A 703 -2.17 16.42 -13.47
CA LEU A 703 -1.27 15.62 -12.62
C LEU A 703 -1.13 16.19 -11.21
N GLU A 704 -1.64 17.40 -10.96
CA GLU A 704 -1.49 18.07 -9.66
C GLU A 704 -2.54 17.60 -8.66
N HIS A 705 -2.20 17.72 -7.38
CA HIS A 705 -3.18 17.58 -6.32
C HIS A 705 -4.26 18.67 -6.44
N SER A 706 -5.53 18.32 -6.25
CA SER A 706 -6.65 19.27 -6.41
C SER A 706 -6.47 20.52 -5.53
N ASP A 707 -5.99 20.34 -4.30
CA ASP A 707 -5.75 21.49 -3.42
C ASP A 707 -4.61 22.40 -3.90
N HIS A 708 -3.56 21.90 -4.59
CA HIS A 708 -2.49 22.76 -5.13
C HIS A 708 -3.08 23.75 -6.14
N VAL A 709 -3.92 23.22 -7.04
CA VAL A 709 -4.61 23.99 -8.07
C VAL A 709 -5.51 25.04 -7.41
N HIS A 710 -6.39 24.63 -6.50
CA HIS A 710 -7.40 25.53 -5.94
C HIS A 710 -6.81 26.51 -4.90
N ALA A 711 -5.78 26.13 -4.16
CA ALA A 711 -5.02 27.05 -3.32
C ALA A 711 -4.39 28.16 -4.15
N SER A 712 -3.82 27.81 -5.29
CA SER A 712 -3.23 28.74 -6.24
C SER A 712 -4.27 29.61 -6.94
N GLU A 713 -5.46 29.07 -7.25
CA GLU A 713 -6.59 29.85 -7.79
C GLU A 713 -7.12 30.88 -6.80
N PHE A 714 -7.36 30.50 -5.54
CA PHE A 714 -7.76 31.43 -4.48
C PHE A 714 -6.70 32.51 -4.24
N SER A 715 -5.42 32.13 -4.26
CA SER A 715 -4.30 33.05 -4.09
C SER A 715 -4.12 34.00 -5.28
N ALA A 716 -4.28 33.52 -6.51
CA ALA A 716 -4.27 34.34 -7.72
C ALA A 716 -5.47 35.30 -7.75
N GLN A 717 -6.65 34.87 -7.29
CA GLN A 717 -7.80 35.76 -7.16
C GLN A 717 -7.55 36.85 -6.10
N ALA A 718 -7.00 36.48 -4.93
CA ALA A 718 -6.62 37.43 -3.90
C ALA A 718 -5.56 38.45 -4.41
N ALA A 719 -4.58 37.98 -5.18
CA ALA A 719 -3.58 38.83 -5.81
C ALA A 719 -4.22 39.84 -6.77
N ALA A 720 -5.22 39.43 -7.55
CA ALA A 720 -5.97 40.32 -8.43
C ALA A 720 -6.78 41.39 -7.65
N GLU A 721 -7.17 41.10 -6.41
CA GLU A 721 -7.90 42.00 -5.52
C GLU A 721 -7.01 42.91 -4.67
N TYR A 722 -5.75 42.53 -4.46
CA TYR A 722 -4.76 43.30 -3.70
C TYR A 722 -4.45 44.66 -4.37
N SER A 723 -4.30 45.70 -3.54
CA SER A 723 -4.14 47.08 -4.01
C SER A 723 -2.70 47.47 -4.34
N GLY A 724 -1.71 46.66 -3.96
CA GLY A 724 -0.30 46.84 -4.26
C GLY A 724 0.10 46.37 -5.66
N GLU A 725 1.27 46.81 -6.11
CA GLU A 725 1.95 46.19 -7.25
C GLU A 725 2.63 44.91 -6.75
N LEU A 726 2.40 43.79 -7.43
CA LEU A 726 2.98 42.50 -7.05
C LEU A 726 3.44 41.72 -8.28
N THR A 727 4.47 40.90 -8.13
CA THR A 727 4.86 39.88 -9.11
C THR A 727 4.46 38.51 -8.60
N VAL A 728 3.68 37.77 -9.39
CA VAL A 728 3.32 36.37 -9.12
C VAL A 728 4.34 35.49 -9.81
N THR A 729 4.95 34.57 -9.07
CA THR A 729 5.76 33.48 -9.61
C THR A 729 5.01 32.17 -9.34
N SER A 730 4.74 31.41 -10.41
CA SER A 730 4.10 30.11 -10.32
C SER A 730 5.12 29.00 -10.58
N TYR A 731 5.06 27.94 -9.77
CA TYR A 731 5.99 26.82 -9.78
C TYR A 731 5.28 25.55 -10.24
N TYR A 732 5.97 24.71 -11.01
CA TYR A 732 5.51 23.35 -11.24
C TYR A 732 5.60 22.54 -9.94
N GLY A 733 4.58 21.74 -9.62
CA GLY A 733 4.59 20.79 -8.50
C GLY A 733 4.96 19.38 -8.99
N TYR A 734 4.03 18.43 -8.93
CA TYR A 734 4.28 17.00 -9.21
C TYR A 734 4.88 16.73 -10.60
N ALA A 735 4.53 17.55 -11.60
CA ALA A 735 5.09 17.43 -12.95
C ALA A 735 6.62 17.54 -13.00
N THR A 736 7.24 18.18 -12.00
CA THR A 736 8.70 18.28 -11.92
C THR A 736 9.38 16.92 -11.85
N TRP A 737 8.72 15.88 -11.34
CA TRP A 737 9.25 14.52 -11.32
C TRP A 737 9.75 14.06 -12.70
N GLY A 738 9.03 14.42 -13.76
CA GLY A 738 9.41 14.11 -15.15
C GLY A 738 10.45 15.05 -15.78
N PHE A 739 10.93 16.07 -15.06
CA PHE A 739 11.90 17.05 -15.56
C PHE A 739 13.34 16.66 -15.21
N GLU A 740 14.30 17.28 -15.89
CA GLU A 740 15.72 17.08 -15.57
C GLU A 740 16.02 17.61 -14.16
N GLU A 741 16.95 16.98 -13.44
CA GLU A 741 17.46 17.51 -12.18
C GLU A 741 18.11 18.89 -12.42
N ASN A 742 17.83 19.87 -11.57
CA ASN A 742 18.45 21.20 -11.65
C ASN A 742 18.92 21.77 -10.32
N VAL A 743 18.67 21.08 -9.21
CA VAL A 743 19.24 21.32 -7.88
C VAL A 743 20.18 20.15 -7.59
N GLU A 744 21.49 20.41 -7.49
CA GLU A 744 22.51 19.36 -7.42
C GLU A 744 23.60 19.67 -6.38
N GLY A 745 24.29 18.62 -5.92
CA GLY A 745 25.47 18.76 -5.08
C GLY A 745 25.15 19.37 -3.71
N ALA A 746 25.95 20.35 -3.28
CA ALA A 746 25.81 20.92 -1.93
C ALA A 746 24.47 21.65 -1.71
N GLU A 747 23.87 22.20 -2.77
CA GLU A 747 22.57 22.87 -2.70
C GLU A 747 21.46 21.83 -2.48
N HIS A 748 21.52 20.69 -3.19
CA HIS A 748 20.60 19.57 -2.94
C HIS A 748 20.80 18.95 -1.55
N GLU A 749 22.04 18.74 -1.10
CA GLU A 749 22.33 18.27 0.26
C GLU A 749 21.71 19.19 1.32
N GLU A 750 21.76 20.51 1.11
CA GLU A 750 21.14 21.50 1.99
C GLU A 750 19.60 21.41 1.95
N MET A 751 18.99 21.32 0.76
CA MET A 751 17.52 21.19 0.65
C MET A 751 17.03 19.92 1.31
N ARG A 752 17.79 18.83 1.16
CA ARG A 752 17.51 17.56 1.81
C ARG A 752 17.63 17.66 3.34
N ASP A 753 18.67 18.30 3.87
CA ASP A 753 18.84 18.47 5.32
C ASP A 753 17.71 19.32 5.93
N ILE A 754 17.23 20.34 5.20
CA ILE A 754 16.05 21.15 5.56
C ILE A 754 14.79 20.27 5.57
N PHE A 755 14.52 19.54 4.49
CA PHE A 755 13.34 18.68 4.39
C PHE A 755 13.33 17.58 5.46
N LEU A 756 14.49 17.05 5.84
CA LEU A 756 14.59 16.07 6.92
C LEU A 756 14.20 16.62 8.29
N GLN A 757 14.28 17.94 8.52
CA GLN A 757 13.71 18.55 9.73
C GLN A 757 12.20 18.43 9.73
N TYR A 758 11.56 18.73 8.59
CA TYR A 758 10.11 18.54 8.42
C TYR A 758 9.73 17.07 8.54
N ALA A 759 10.42 16.19 7.81
CA ALA A 759 10.13 14.77 7.73
C ALA A 759 10.12 14.10 9.11
N ALA A 760 10.96 14.54 10.05
CA ALA A 760 10.95 14.02 11.42
C ALA A 760 9.59 14.11 12.14
N HIS A 761 8.68 14.95 11.64
CA HIS A 761 7.32 15.16 12.15
C HIS A 761 6.22 14.57 11.26
N ASP A 762 6.52 14.20 10.02
CA ASP A 762 5.55 13.63 9.09
C ASP A 762 5.85 12.16 8.85
N THR A 763 5.05 11.27 9.47
CA THR A 763 5.23 9.83 9.29
C THR A 763 4.97 9.36 7.86
N GLN A 764 4.23 10.15 7.06
CA GLN A 764 3.80 9.76 5.70
C GLN A 764 4.88 9.96 4.63
N VAL A 765 6.00 10.65 4.95
CA VAL A 765 7.09 10.87 3.98
C VAL A 765 8.20 9.81 4.06
N TRP A 766 8.11 8.91 5.03
CA TRP A 766 9.08 7.83 5.23
C TRP A 766 8.60 6.53 4.62
N ALA A 767 9.51 5.84 3.93
CA ALA A 767 9.37 4.44 3.61
C ALA A 767 9.58 3.58 4.87
N SER A 768 9.12 2.34 4.82
CA SER A 768 9.22 1.35 5.91
C SER A 768 10.66 1.07 6.41
N GLU A 769 11.67 1.45 5.62
CA GLU A 769 13.10 1.31 5.92
C GLU A 769 13.70 2.53 6.66
N GLY A 770 12.89 3.53 7.03
CA GLY A 770 13.35 4.78 7.66
C GLY A 770 14.09 5.73 6.71
N MET A 771 13.95 5.48 5.40
CA MET A 771 14.42 6.35 4.32
C MET A 771 13.26 7.22 3.83
N LEU A 772 13.55 8.39 3.27
CA LEU A 772 12.51 9.15 2.58
C LEU A 772 11.97 8.33 1.41
N ILE A 773 10.66 8.42 1.15
CA ILE A 773 10.05 7.85 -0.05
C ILE A 773 10.72 8.50 -1.28
N ASP A 774 11.04 7.68 -2.28
CA ASP A 774 11.85 8.07 -3.44
C ASP A 774 11.33 9.33 -4.15
N SER A 775 10.00 9.51 -4.25
CA SER A 775 9.41 10.71 -4.87
C SER A 775 9.82 12.00 -4.15
N TYR A 776 9.87 12.00 -2.82
CA TYR A 776 10.33 13.15 -2.04
C TYR A 776 11.82 13.39 -2.25
N GLU A 777 12.64 12.33 -2.27
CA GLU A 777 14.07 12.44 -2.53
C GLU A 777 14.36 13.02 -3.94
N GLU A 778 13.53 12.69 -4.92
CA GLU A 778 13.64 13.19 -6.29
C GLU A 778 13.09 14.62 -6.48
N TRP A 779 11.98 14.99 -5.82
CA TRP A 779 11.47 16.36 -5.87
C TRP A 779 12.47 17.35 -5.28
N LEU A 780 13.19 16.98 -4.22
CA LEU A 780 14.26 17.80 -3.62
C LEU A 780 15.44 18.10 -4.55
N GLN A 781 15.49 17.49 -5.75
CA GLN A 781 16.50 17.75 -6.78
C GLN A 781 16.01 18.76 -7.84
N ARG A 782 14.82 19.34 -7.67
CA ARG A 782 14.13 20.07 -8.72
C ARG A 782 13.38 21.30 -8.22
N GLU A 783 13.60 22.42 -8.89
CA GLU A 783 12.79 23.64 -8.74
C GLU A 783 12.52 24.24 -10.12
N TYR A 784 11.25 24.33 -10.53
CA TYR A 784 10.91 24.84 -11.85
C TYR A 784 9.84 25.91 -11.80
N VAL A 785 10.22 27.14 -12.17
CA VAL A 785 9.28 28.23 -12.41
C VAL A 785 8.52 27.97 -13.72
N LEU A 786 7.21 27.86 -13.63
CA LEU A 786 6.28 27.77 -14.75
C LEU A 786 6.11 29.13 -15.45
N ASP A 787 5.68 30.13 -14.68
CA ASP A 787 5.38 31.47 -15.21
C ASP A 787 5.66 32.56 -14.18
N GLN A 788 5.87 33.77 -14.68
CA GLN A 788 5.99 34.96 -13.85
C GLN A 788 5.29 36.15 -14.51
N TYR A 789 4.36 36.78 -13.77
CA TYR A 789 3.60 37.93 -14.25
C TYR A 789 3.42 39.00 -13.18
N THR A 790 3.27 40.26 -13.61
CA THR A 790 3.05 41.40 -12.70
C THR A 790 1.60 41.84 -12.72
N HIS A 791 1.02 42.02 -11.53
CA HIS A 791 -0.26 42.70 -11.35
C HIS A 791 -0.01 44.15 -10.94
N ASP A 792 -0.39 45.08 -11.81
CA ASP A 792 -0.39 46.50 -11.52
C ASP A 792 -1.63 46.80 -10.66
N GLY A 793 -1.48 47.04 -9.34
CA GLY A 793 -2.52 47.31 -8.31
C GLY A 793 -3.48 48.50 -8.56
N THR A 794 -3.87 48.74 -9.80
CA THR A 794 -4.73 49.82 -10.29
C THR A 794 -6.09 49.34 -10.78
N ALA A 795 -6.38 48.04 -10.76
CA ALA A 795 -7.60 47.49 -11.36
C ALA A 795 -8.89 47.74 -10.54
N LEU A 796 -8.84 47.91 -9.21
CA LEU A 796 -10.05 47.96 -8.38
C LEU A 796 -10.68 49.35 -8.15
N ALA A 797 -10.25 50.39 -8.86
CA ALA A 797 -10.96 51.69 -8.81
C ALA A 797 -12.04 51.85 -9.90
N ALA A 798 -12.11 50.94 -10.87
CA ALA A 798 -12.94 51.12 -12.07
C ALA A 798 -14.30 50.38 -12.04
N LEU A 799 -14.46 49.29 -11.27
CA LEU A 799 -15.70 48.50 -11.31
C LEU A 799 -16.72 48.79 -10.19
N THR A 800 -16.37 49.50 -9.12
CA THR A 800 -17.29 49.73 -7.98
C THR A 800 -18.33 50.84 -8.21
N THR A 801 -18.54 51.33 -9.44
CA THR A 801 -19.50 52.43 -9.70
C THR A 801 -20.50 52.24 -10.84
N MET A 802 -20.61 51.06 -11.46
CA MET A 802 -21.64 50.82 -12.48
C MET A 802 -22.85 50.04 -11.91
N PRO A 803 -24.09 50.57 -12.02
CA PRO A 803 -25.28 49.84 -11.58
C PRO A 803 -25.58 48.64 -12.50
N LEU A 804 -26.01 47.54 -11.88
CA LEU A 804 -26.37 46.20 -12.41
C LEU A 804 -27.36 46.11 -13.60
N GLU A 805 -27.65 47.18 -14.35
CA GLU A 805 -28.56 47.12 -15.52
C GLU A 805 -27.82 47.13 -16.89
N GLU A 806 -26.49 47.25 -16.95
CA GLU A 806 -25.75 47.29 -18.23
C GLU A 806 -24.87 46.05 -18.53
N ALA A 807 -24.77 45.07 -17.63
CA ALA A 807 -23.99 43.84 -17.84
C ALA A 807 -24.58 42.93 -18.95
N ASP A 808 -25.91 42.91 -19.11
CA ASP A 808 -26.58 42.16 -20.19
C ASP A 808 -26.32 42.76 -21.59
N ALA A 809 -25.95 44.03 -21.68
CA ALA A 809 -25.62 44.67 -22.95
C ALA A 809 -24.19 44.35 -23.41
N ALA A 810 -23.27 44.09 -22.48
CA ALA A 810 -21.89 43.73 -22.79
C ALA A 810 -21.79 42.26 -23.28
N LYS A 811 -22.59 41.35 -22.70
CA LYS A 811 -22.66 39.94 -23.13
C LYS A 811 -23.17 39.80 -24.57
N GLN A 812 -24.12 40.66 -24.97
CA GLN A 812 -24.67 40.67 -26.34
C GLN A 812 -23.73 41.28 -27.39
N MET A 813 -22.68 42.02 -27.00
CA MET A 813 -21.68 42.55 -27.94
C MET A 813 -20.51 41.58 -28.18
N LEU A 814 -20.20 40.71 -27.22
CA LEU A 814 -19.16 39.67 -27.38
C LEU A 814 -19.62 38.52 -28.28
N ASP A 815 -20.90 38.13 -28.23
CA ASP A 815 -21.48 37.10 -29.10
C ASP A 815 -21.59 37.52 -30.58
N GLU A 816 -21.47 38.82 -30.91
CA GLU A 816 -21.48 39.33 -32.29
C GLU A 816 -20.07 39.43 -32.91
N GLU A 817 -19.00 39.26 -32.14
CA GLU A 817 -17.60 39.41 -32.61
C GLU A 817 -16.91 38.07 -32.96
N GLU A 818 -17.45 36.91 -32.54
CA GLU A 818 -16.95 35.58 -32.93
C GLU A 818 -17.45 35.06 -34.29
N ALA A 819 -18.35 35.79 -34.98
CA ALA A 819 -18.89 35.35 -36.26
C ALA A 819 -18.05 35.74 -37.51
N ASP A 820 -16.91 36.42 -37.35
CA ASP A 820 -16.18 37.07 -38.46
C ASP A 820 -14.72 36.60 -38.69
N VAL A 821 -14.31 35.45 -38.15
CA VAL A 821 -12.98 34.86 -38.40
C VAL A 821 -13.07 33.51 -39.11
N GLU A 822 -13.78 33.44 -40.24
CA GLU A 822 -13.58 32.36 -41.21
C GLU A 822 -13.88 32.79 -42.65
N THR A 823 -13.16 33.77 -43.21
CA THR A 823 -13.02 33.88 -44.67
C THR A 823 -11.81 34.70 -45.14
N ILE A 824 -11.15 34.21 -46.20
CA ILE A 824 -10.18 34.88 -47.12
C ILE A 824 -8.72 34.69 -46.69
N VAL A 825 -7.90 33.87 -47.36
CA VAL A 825 -7.34 34.08 -48.73
C VAL A 825 -7.15 32.71 -49.43
N VAL A 826 -7.90 32.38 -50.50
CA VAL A 826 -7.57 32.46 -51.95
C VAL A 826 -6.23 31.85 -52.37
#